data_AF-A0A7J4ET16-F1
#
_entry.id   AF-A0A7J4ET16-F1
#
_cell.length_a   1.000
_cell.length_b   1.000
_cell.length_c   1.000
_cell.angle_alpha   90.00
_cell.angle_beta   90.00
_cell.angle_gamma   90.00
#
_symmetry.space_group_name_H-M   'P 1'
#
loop_
_entity.id
_entity.type
_entity.pdbx_description
1 polymer ?
#
loop_
_entity_poly.entity_id
_entity_poly.type
_entity_poly.pdbx_seq_one_letter_code
_entity_poly.pdbx_strand_id
1 'polypeptide(L)'
;RHIYEAKQRGAILICADPRYSRTAAVSDIHLQFRTGTEIALIWGIAHEIIKNGWYDREFIEKRTYGFDKAKEVIMQYPPEVAEDITGVPASLIRRVAYILAHNKPGTIQYAMGATQHEYGSQNIRSFAILQLLLGNAAQPGGGVNAFRGHDNVQGATDMCVLSHTLPSYYGLSESAWKHWANVWNVDYEWLKSRFQSKDFMEKKGFTMSRFSCGVLAGTNAFPACLDLTIDQPNNIKMIFMWGHSTPSLGDLRYVKKAFESAELLVFVDPFVESGAAMADRPDGIILLPASTQFECSGSVTNSGRQIQWRNKVIDPLYDSKPDMWILFSLVKALDKYDPGLWKKFTINFGKMAPEYIYPEDVLDKEITVGARAIGMIGQKSYRLKRQQEYDYTFDPEDCRAKGGPCDGEYWGLPWPCWNIKHPGTPILYRNDIPVWEGGHDFRVKWGAEHDGLSMLSGINGHDQVTIDGVVWSKNLKTDYKEILDQNMVPSGRGRARFYAWNMKDVVPIHREPIYTPRKDLIDKYPTYDESVYGKYHYRVPILSRILQQACKKVNLADHFPLAWTSGRQVEHQGGGAKTRANKILAELQPEMYAEVNPKDAADRGIEDGDLVVVVTPRGLEYGADVAKVVCKARVTNAVPPGLVFLPFHWGGYFQGESYLDRFPVIKDMDTRPYVAGDSANIANCPGWDVETQMQNTKSGICDVMKFREYRPPEGLEKTMEIIMEEVSKKLKG
;
A
#
# COMPACT_ATOMS: atom_id res chain seq x y z
N ARG A 1 -1.67 -20.07 9.71
CA ARG A 1 -1.34 -21.51 9.58
C ARG A 1 0.16 -21.73 9.38
N HIS A 2 0.73 -21.38 8.22
CA HIS A 2 2.15 -21.63 7.91
C HIS A 2 3.18 -21.08 8.93
N ILE A 3 2.93 -19.91 9.53
CA ILE A 3 3.80 -19.38 10.59
C ILE A 3 3.81 -20.30 11.82
N TYR A 4 2.66 -20.84 12.20
CA TYR A 4 2.55 -21.78 13.32
C TYR A 4 3.16 -23.14 12.98
N GLU A 5 2.99 -23.62 11.74
CA GLU A 5 3.65 -24.85 11.27
C GLU A 5 5.17 -24.70 11.28
N ALA A 6 5.70 -23.55 10.83
CA ALA A 6 7.12 -23.24 10.92
C ALA A 6 7.60 -23.22 12.38
N LYS A 7 6.83 -22.60 13.29
CA LYS A 7 7.14 -22.59 14.73
C LYS A 7 7.15 -24.00 15.34
N GLN A 8 6.19 -24.85 14.98
CA GLN A 8 6.16 -26.25 15.39
C GLN A 8 7.36 -27.05 14.88
N ARG A 9 7.91 -26.67 13.72
CA ARG A 9 9.16 -27.23 13.16
C ARG A 9 10.43 -26.60 13.76
N GLY A 10 10.30 -25.73 14.76
CA GLY A 10 11.42 -25.11 15.48
C GLY A 10 11.81 -23.71 15.02
N ALA A 11 11.05 -23.06 14.13
CA ALA A 11 11.31 -21.67 13.77
C ALA A 11 11.04 -20.72 14.94
N ILE A 12 11.92 -19.73 15.13
CA ILE A 12 11.78 -18.69 16.15
C ILE A 12 10.92 -17.57 15.58
N LEU A 13 9.82 -17.24 16.24
CA LEU A 13 8.93 -16.15 15.86
C LEU A 13 9.30 -14.87 16.62
N ILE A 14 9.75 -13.85 15.89
CA ILE A 14 10.02 -12.51 16.43
C ILE A 14 8.91 -11.56 15.95
N CYS A 15 8.25 -10.88 16.88
CA CYS A 15 7.30 -9.82 16.58
C CYS A 15 7.94 -8.46 16.88
N ALA A 16 8.12 -7.62 15.87
CA ALA A 16 8.46 -6.21 16.07
C ALA A 16 7.19 -5.38 15.84
N ASP A 17 6.62 -4.86 16.91
CA ASP A 17 5.37 -4.09 16.89
C ASP A 17 5.36 -3.13 18.10
N PRO A 18 4.96 -1.86 17.96
CA PRO A 18 4.82 -0.94 19.10
C PRO A 18 3.84 -1.44 20.16
N ARG A 19 2.92 -2.33 19.79
CA ARG A 19 1.94 -2.94 20.69
C ARG A 19 2.29 -4.39 20.99
N TYR A 20 1.88 -4.85 22.16
CA TYR A 20 1.77 -6.26 22.47
C TYR A 20 0.54 -6.84 21.76
N SER A 21 0.67 -7.06 20.46
CA SER A 21 -0.41 -7.53 19.58
C SER A 21 -0.72 -9.01 19.79
N ARG A 22 -1.80 -9.51 19.15
CA ARG A 22 -2.10 -10.97 19.12
C ARG A 22 -0.94 -11.79 18.51
N THR A 23 -0.14 -11.19 17.64
CA THR A 23 1.08 -11.81 17.11
C THR A 23 2.20 -11.81 18.15
N ALA A 24 2.36 -10.73 18.91
CA ALA A 24 3.34 -10.66 20.01
C ALA A 24 3.04 -11.72 21.08
N ALA A 25 1.76 -11.93 21.41
CA ALA A 25 1.31 -12.92 22.40
C ALA A 25 1.72 -14.37 22.08
N VAL A 26 1.94 -14.71 20.80
CA VAL A 26 2.39 -16.04 20.36
C VAL A 26 3.84 -16.07 19.88
N SER A 27 4.53 -14.93 19.94
CA SER A 27 5.94 -14.80 19.55
C SER A 27 6.87 -15.26 20.65
N ASP A 28 8.07 -15.70 20.27
CA ASP A 28 9.13 -16.06 21.21
C ASP A 28 9.87 -14.81 21.71
N ILE A 29 9.89 -13.75 20.90
CA ILE A 29 10.49 -12.46 21.22
C ILE A 29 9.61 -11.33 20.69
N HIS A 30 9.31 -10.35 21.54
CA HIS A 30 8.66 -9.09 21.16
C HIS A 30 9.65 -7.93 21.24
N LEU A 31 9.80 -7.19 20.13
CA LEU A 31 10.56 -5.94 20.05
C LEU A 31 9.55 -4.78 20.06
N GLN A 32 9.29 -4.22 21.23
CA GLN A 32 8.36 -3.11 21.40
C GLN A 32 9.07 -1.78 21.10
N PHE A 33 9.00 -1.33 19.85
CA PHE A 33 9.67 -0.12 19.38
C PHE A 33 8.71 1.07 19.25
N ARG A 34 9.22 2.30 19.33
CA ARG A 34 8.47 3.52 19.06
C ARG A 34 8.06 3.61 17.58
N THR A 35 6.80 3.94 17.30
CA THR A 35 6.29 4.09 15.94
C THR A 35 7.15 5.02 15.08
N GLY A 36 7.48 4.61 13.84
CA GLY A 36 8.28 5.42 12.92
C GLY A 36 9.79 5.27 13.09
N THR A 37 10.28 4.32 13.90
CA THR A 37 11.72 4.10 14.12
C THR A 37 12.23 2.77 13.58
N GLU A 38 11.54 2.19 12.60
CA GLU A 38 11.84 0.87 12.06
C GLU A 38 13.26 0.80 11.48
N ILE A 39 13.70 1.83 10.74
CA ILE A 39 15.05 1.88 10.16
C ILE A 39 16.12 1.82 11.25
N ALA A 40 15.98 2.58 12.33
CA ALA A 40 16.94 2.56 13.43
C ALA A 40 17.03 1.18 14.12
N LEU A 41 15.88 0.50 14.32
CA LEU A 41 15.86 -0.85 14.87
C LEU A 41 16.59 -1.84 13.94
N ILE A 42 16.28 -1.82 12.64
CA ILE A 42 16.89 -2.71 11.65
C ILE A 42 18.38 -2.43 11.50
N TRP A 43 18.81 -1.18 11.56
CA TRP A 43 20.22 -0.81 11.55
C TRP A 43 20.96 -1.21 12.82
N GLY A 44 20.35 -1.12 13.99
CA GLY A 44 20.92 -1.69 15.22
C GLY A 44 21.19 -3.20 15.10
N ILE A 45 20.26 -3.94 14.50
CA ILE A 45 20.40 -5.37 14.23
C ILE A 45 21.52 -5.63 13.20
N ALA A 46 21.46 -4.94 12.05
CA ALA A 46 22.40 -5.11 10.96
C ALA A 46 23.83 -4.69 11.34
N HIS A 47 23.97 -3.65 12.16
CA HIS A 47 25.25 -3.22 12.74
C HIS A 47 25.91 -4.37 13.48
N GLU A 48 25.20 -5.05 14.38
CA GLU A 48 25.76 -6.15 15.17
C GLU A 48 26.16 -7.34 14.28
N ILE A 49 25.36 -7.65 13.25
CA ILE A 49 25.69 -8.69 12.25
C ILE A 49 26.98 -8.34 11.50
N ILE A 50 27.14 -7.09 11.06
CA ILE A 50 28.32 -6.63 10.32
C ILE A 50 29.55 -6.61 11.22
N LYS A 51 29.43 -6.04 12.43
CA LYS A 51 30.52 -5.92 13.41
C LYS A 51 31.15 -7.28 13.73
N ASN A 52 30.33 -8.32 13.87
CA ASN A 52 30.80 -9.67 14.19
C ASN A 52 31.09 -10.53 12.94
N GLY A 53 30.89 -10.00 11.72
CA GLY A 53 31.16 -10.72 10.48
C GLY A 53 30.19 -11.87 10.18
N TRP A 54 28.97 -11.84 10.72
CA TRP A 54 27.98 -12.92 10.58
C TRP A 54 27.15 -12.89 9.29
N TYR A 55 27.40 -11.92 8.42
CA TYR A 55 26.72 -11.78 7.14
C TYR A 55 27.22 -12.78 6.09
N ASP A 56 26.40 -13.03 5.07
CA ASP A 56 26.72 -13.96 3.98
C ASP A 56 27.62 -13.28 2.94
N ARG A 57 28.94 -13.47 3.07
CA ARG A 57 29.95 -12.85 2.18
C ARG A 57 29.78 -13.31 0.73
N GLU A 58 29.58 -14.61 0.51
CA GLU A 58 29.49 -15.18 -0.82
C GLU A 58 28.25 -14.67 -1.57
N PHE A 59 27.10 -14.63 -0.89
CA PHE A 59 25.88 -14.06 -1.45
C PHE A 59 26.07 -12.59 -1.84
N ILE A 60 26.66 -11.79 -0.94
CA ILE A 60 26.90 -10.36 -1.17
C ILE A 60 27.80 -10.16 -2.40
N GLU A 61 28.95 -10.84 -2.46
CA GLU A 61 29.92 -10.70 -3.55
C GLU A 61 29.33 -11.09 -4.91
N LYS A 62 28.59 -12.19 -4.96
CA LYS A 62 28.08 -12.76 -6.22
C LYS A 62 26.78 -12.11 -6.70
N ARG A 63 25.89 -11.70 -5.78
CA ARG A 63 24.49 -11.36 -6.10
C ARG A 63 24.10 -9.93 -5.78
N THR A 64 25.01 -9.12 -5.23
CA THR A 64 24.65 -7.76 -4.77
C THR A 64 25.62 -6.67 -5.22
N TYR A 65 25.18 -5.43 -5.10
CA TYR A 65 25.92 -4.23 -5.43
C TYR A 65 25.88 -3.20 -4.29
N GLY A 66 27.03 -2.58 -4.01
CA GLY A 66 27.14 -1.41 -3.13
C GLY A 66 27.10 -1.71 -1.63
N PHE A 67 27.55 -2.89 -1.20
CA PHE A 67 27.59 -3.27 0.22
C PHE A 67 28.43 -2.31 1.06
N ASP A 68 29.64 -1.95 0.63
CA ASP A 68 30.54 -1.09 1.42
C ASP A 68 29.92 0.30 1.69
N LYS A 69 29.27 0.89 0.68
CA LYS A 69 28.53 2.17 0.84
C LYS A 69 27.38 2.04 1.86
N ALA A 70 26.67 0.92 1.88
CA ALA A 70 25.62 0.69 2.87
C ALA A 70 26.19 0.41 4.27
N LYS A 71 27.31 -0.31 4.35
CA LYS A 71 28.03 -0.60 5.59
C LYS A 71 28.43 0.70 6.30
N GLU A 72 28.96 1.69 5.58
CA GLU A 72 29.30 3.01 6.14
C GLU A 72 28.12 3.68 6.87
N VAL A 73 26.90 3.55 6.33
CA VAL A 73 25.69 4.11 6.94
C VAL A 73 25.22 3.26 8.12
N ILE A 74 25.13 1.94 7.94
CA ILE A 74 24.62 1.01 8.97
C ILE A 74 25.50 1.05 10.22
N MET A 75 26.82 1.19 10.06
CA MET A 75 27.75 1.24 11.19
C MET A 75 27.59 2.48 12.09
N GLN A 76 26.80 3.48 11.68
CA GLN A 76 26.46 4.66 12.51
C GLN A 76 25.34 4.39 13.53
N TYR A 77 24.76 3.19 13.52
CA TYR A 77 23.67 2.79 14.40
C TYR A 77 24.09 1.61 15.30
N PRO A 78 25.05 1.79 16.22
CA PRO A 78 25.29 0.78 17.25
C PRO A 78 24.00 0.55 18.06
N PRO A 79 23.80 -0.63 18.68
CA PRO A 79 22.59 -0.94 19.43
C PRO A 79 22.20 0.11 20.47
N GLU A 80 23.15 0.83 21.07
CA GLU A 80 22.91 1.95 21.99
C GLU A 80 22.20 3.15 21.32
N VAL A 81 22.59 3.49 20.09
CA VAL A 81 21.94 4.56 19.32
C VAL A 81 20.54 4.11 18.90
N ALA A 82 20.39 2.84 18.51
CA ALA A 82 19.07 2.28 18.20
C ALA A 82 18.17 2.26 19.45
N GLU A 83 18.70 1.97 20.64
CA GLU A 83 17.95 2.02 21.90
C GLU A 83 17.44 3.43 22.20
N ASP A 84 18.28 4.46 22.10
CA ASP A 84 17.86 5.85 22.31
C ASP A 84 16.72 6.27 21.36
N ILE A 85 16.81 5.90 20.08
CA ILE A 85 15.80 6.28 19.09
C ILE A 85 14.51 5.48 19.28
N THR A 86 14.61 4.17 19.48
CA THR A 86 13.50 3.22 19.36
C THR A 86 12.87 2.82 20.70
N GLY A 87 13.60 2.94 21.80
CA GLY A 87 13.23 2.41 23.11
C GLY A 87 13.47 0.91 23.29
N VAL A 88 13.93 0.18 22.26
CA VAL A 88 14.22 -1.26 22.38
C VAL A 88 15.60 -1.45 23.02
N PRO A 89 15.72 -2.26 24.09
CA PRO A 89 17.00 -2.48 24.77
C PRO A 89 18.09 -3.00 23.82
N ALA A 90 19.28 -2.40 23.88
CA ALA A 90 20.45 -2.76 23.09
C ALA A 90 20.83 -4.24 23.27
N SER A 91 20.68 -4.78 24.49
CA SER A 91 20.90 -6.19 24.79
C SER A 91 19.96 -7.10 23.99
N LEU A 92 18.70 -6.71 23.84
CA LEU A 92 17.71 -7.45 23.07
C LEU A 92 17.96 -7.34 21.56
N ILE A 93 18.38 -6.16 21.08
CA ILE A 93 18.82 -5.95 19.69
C ILE A 93 19.98 -6.89 19.35
N ARG A 94 21.01 -6.97 20.20
CA ARG A 94 22.15 -7.89 20.02
C ARG A 94 21.71 -9.35 19.99
N ARG A 95 20.81 -9.74 20.91
CA ARG A 95 20.25 -11.11 20.96
C ARG A 95 19.53 -11.46 19.66
N VAL A 96 18.70 -10.57 19.14
CA VAL A 96 17.98 -10.79 17.88
C VAL A 96 18.94 -10.85 16.69
N ALA A 97 19.95 -9.98 16.65
CA ALA A 97 20.99 -10.04 15.62
C ALA A 97 21.70 -11.40 15.59
N TYR A 98 22.07 -11.93 16.76
CA TYR A 98 22.65 -13.27 16.88
C TYR A 98 21.69 -14.36 16.36
N ILE A 99 20.42 -14.32 16.76
CA ILE A 99 19.41 -15.31 16.34
C ILE A 99 19.25 -15.30 14.82
N LEU A 100 19.04 -14.14 14.22
CA LEU A 100 18.83 -14.01 12.77
C LEU A 100 20.06 -14.44 11.97
N ALA A 101 21.26 -14.17 12.48
CA ALA A 101 22.51 -14.59 11.86
C ALA A 101 22.72 -16.11 11.86
N HIS A 102 22.33 -16.80 12.93
CA HIS A 102 22.65 -18.21 13.14
C HIS A 102 21.47 -19.17 12.89
N ASN A 103 20.29 -18.64 12.55
CA ASN A 103 19.11 -19.44 12.19
C ASN A 103 18.66 -19.03 10.79
N LYS A 104 19.10 -19.78 9.77
CA LYS A 104 18.83 -19.51 8.36
C LYS A 104 18.10 -20.71 7.71
N PRO A 105 17.23 -20.47 6.71
CA PRO A 105 16.81 -19.15 6.23
C PRO A 105 15.81 -18.49 7.18
N GLY A 106 15.87 -17.17 7.29
CA GLY A 106 14.87 -16.35 7.99
C GLY A 106 14.03 -15.55 7.00
N THR A 107 12.80 -15.17 7.37
CA THR A 107 11.91 -14.34 6.53
C THR A 107 11.34 -13.15 7.30
N ILE A 108 11.20 -12.01 6.63
CA ILE A 108 10.51 -10.83 7.18
C ILE A 108 9.13 -10.73 6.57
N GLN A 109 8.11 -10.69 7.41
CA GLN A 109 6.72 -10.44 7.00
C GLN A 109 6.30 -9.04 7.43
N TYR A 110 5.76 -8.27 6.49
CA TYR A 110 5.35 -6.89 6.77
C TYR A 110 4.15 -6.46 5.91
N ALA A 111 3.52 -5.36 6.32
CA ALA A 111 2.53 -4.63 5.54
C ALA A 111 2.53 -3.16 6.00
N MET A 112 1.35 -2.63 6.37
CA MET A 112 1.12 -1.22 6.62
C MET A 112 1.95 -0.58 7.73
N GLY A 113 2.32 -1.34 8.76
CA GLY A 113 3.14 -0.84 9.87
C GLY A 113 4.47 -0.24 9.39
N ALA A 114 5.02 -0.76 8.29
CA ALA A 114 6.24 -0.23 7.69
C ALA A 114 5.97 0.73 6.53
N THR A 115 4.89 0.54 5.74
CA THR A 115 4.70 1.30 4.50
C THR A 115 4.04 2.66 4.68
N GLN A 116 3.30 2.89 5.77
CA GLN A 116 2.47 4.08 5.95
C GLN A 116 3.15 5.13 6.84
N HIS A 117 4.29 5.62 6.35
CA HIS A 117 5.14 6.70 6.92
C HIS A 117 5.68 7.58 5.77
N GLU A 118 6.21 8.76 6.08
CA GLU A 118 6.86 9.68 5.12
C GLU A 118 8.08 9.07 4.42
N TYR A 119 8.61 7.99 4.98
CA TYR A 119 9.77 7.23 4.51
C TYR A 119 9.45 5.72 4.46
N GLY A 120 8.18 5.36 4.24
CA GLY A 120 7.75 3.96 4.19
C GLY A 120 8.50 3.11 3.15
N SER A 121 8.85 3.69 2.00
CA SER A 121 9.69 3.04 1.00
C SER A 121 11.09 2.70 1.53
N GLN A 122 11.64 3.53 2.42
CA GLN A 122 12.95 3.30 3.04
C GLN A 122 12.90 2.26 4.17
N ASN A 123 11.80 2.21 4.93
CA ASN A 123 11.54 1.12 5.89
C ASN A 123 11.57 -0.26 5.18
N ILE A 124 10.89 -0.39 4.04
CA ILE A 124 10.88 -1.65 3.29
C ILE A 124 12.28 -1.98 2.76
N ARG A 125 13.04 -0.96 2.32
CA ARG A 125 14.40 -1.15 1.84
C ARG A 125 15.35 -1.61 2.93
N SER A 126 15.20 -1.16 4.18
CA SER A 126 16.02 -1.66 5.28
C SER A 126 15.77 -3.15 5.52
N PHE A 127 14.52 -3.61 5.43
CA PHE A 127 14.18 -5.04 5.52
C PHE A 127 14.83 -5.86 4.38
N ALA A 128 14.75 -5.34 3.15
CA ALA A 128 15.38 -5.98 2.00
C ALA A 128 16.90 -6.07 2.18
N ILE A 129 17.54 -4.98 2.62
CA ILE A 129 18.97 -4.93 2.89
C ILE A 129 19.38 -5.93 3.98
N LEU A 130 18.62 -6.05 5.07
CA LEU A 130 18.88 -7.05 6.11
C LEU A 130 18.79 -8.49 5.54
N GLN A 131 17.81 -8.78 4.68
CA GLN A 131 17.68 -10.09 4.05
C GLN A 131 18.77 -10.37 3.00
N LEU A 132 19.29 -9.35 2.32
CA LEU A 132 20.46 -9.47 1.46
C LEU A 132 21.73 -9.72 2.28
N LEU A 133 21.90 -9.03 3.40
CA LEU A 133 23.02 -9.19 4.33
C LEU A 133 23.09 -10.62 4.87
N LEU A 134 21.93 -11.22 5.17
CA LEU A 134 21.84 -12.57 5.69
C LEU A 134 21.92 -13.67 4.61
N GLY A 135 21.83 -13.33 3.32
CA GLY A 135 21.74 -14.31 2.23
C GLY A 135 20.37 -15.00 2.11
N ASN A 136 19.35 -14.46 2.79
CA ASN A 136 18.01 -15.07 2.84
C ASN A 136 17.15 -14.73 1.62
N ALA A 137 17.52 -13.73 0.81
CA ALA A 137 16.76 -13.36 -0.36
C ALA A 137 16.76 -14.47 -1.42
N ALA A 138 15.61 -14.67 -2.07
CA ALA A 138 15.41 -15.68 -3.11
C ALA A 138 15.59 -17.15 -2.68
N GLN A 139 15.48 -17.43 -1.38
CA GLN A 139 15.54 -18.79 -0.82
C GLN A 139 14.15 -19.28 -0.40
N PRO A 140 13.84 -20.58 -0.53
CA PRO A 140 12.70 -21.20 0.15
C PRO A 140 12.73 -20.92 1.65
N GLY A 141 11.61 -20.47 2.22
CA GLY A 141 11.53 -20.04 3.63
C GLY A 141 12.18 -18.69 3.95
N GLY A 142 12.78 -18.01 2.96
CA GLY A 142 13.51 -16.76 3.13
C GLY A 142 12.75 -15.50 2.69
N GLY A 143 13.52 -14.50 2.27
CA GLY A 143 13.02 -13.31 1.56
C GLY A 143 12.27 -12.29 2.41
N VAL A 144 11.63 -11.34 1.74
CA VAL A 144 10.77 -10.33 2.34
C VAL A 144 9.35 -10.54 1.82
N ASN A 145 8.48 -11.07 2.67
CA ASN A 145 7.11 -11.42 2.35
C ASN A 145 6.18 -10.24 2.67
N ALA A 146 5.95 -9.39 1.67
CA ALA A 146 5.03 -8.27 1.77
C ALA A 146 3.58 -8.77 1.70
N PHE A 147 2.93 -8.95 2.84
CA PHE A 147 1.55 -9.41 2.89
C PHE A 147 0.62 -8.33 2.34
N ARG A 148 -0.01 -8.66 1.24
CA ARG A 148 -0.98 -7.81 0.56
C ARG A 148 -2.28 -7.71 1.37
N GLY A 149 -2.98 -6.58 1.21
CA GLY A 149 -4.19 -6.23 1.96
C GLY A 149 -5.44 -6.90 1.41
N HIS A 150 -6.06 -6.29 0.39
CA HIS A 150 -7.23 -6.88 -0.26
C HIS A 150 -6.86 -8.15 -1.02
N ASP A 151 -7.84 -9.04 -1.17
CA ASP A 151 -7.72 -10.34 -1.83
C ASP A 151 -7.19 -10.26 -3.27
N ASN A 152 -7.43 -9.13 -3.97
CA ASN A 152 -6.91 -8.88 -5.32
C ASN A 152 -6.07 -7.59 -5.44
N VAL A 153 -5.51 -7.03 -4.36
CA VAL A 153 -4.70 -5.80 -4.49
C VAL A 153 -3.43 -6.03 -5.30
N GLN A 154 -2.90 -7.27 -5.31
CA GLN A 154 -1.80 -7.62 -6.21
C GLN A 154 -2.26 -7.51 -7.66
N GLY A 155 -3.42 -8.08 -8.03
CA GLY A 155 -3.95 -8.00 -9.39
C GLY A 155 -4.33 -6.57 -9.79
N ALA A 156 -4.90 -5.78 -8.89
CA ALA A 156 -5.18 -4.35 -9.13
C ALA A 156 -3.90 -3.53 -9.35
N THR A 157 -2.82 -3.87 -8.64
CA THR A 157 -1.50 -3.26 -8.86
C THR A 157 -0.91 -3.72 -10.20
N ASP A 158 -0.98 -5.03 -10.49
CA ASP A 158 -0.52 -5.61 -11.74
C ASP A 158 -1.23 -4.94 -12.93
N MET A 159 -2.54 -4.71 -12.84
CA MET A 159 -3.34 -4.07 -13.90
C MET A 159 -3.40 -2.54 -13.82
N CYS A 160 -2.60 -1.93 -12.95
CA CYS A 160 -2.45 -0.49 -12.82
C CYS A 160 -3.76 0.27 -12.58
N VAL A 161 -4.48 -0.09 -11.52
CA VAL A 161 -5.48 0.80 -10.90
C VAL A 161 -4.76 1.86 -10.06
N LEU A 162 -3.83 2.58 -10.71
CA LEU A 162 -2.88 3.55 -10.14
C LEU A 162 -2.60 4.67 -11.15
N SER A 163 -2.25 5.85 -10.65
CA SER A 163 -2.14 7.06 -11.48
C SER A 163 -0.80 7.30 -12.17
N HIS A 164 0.18 6.39 -12.05
CA HIS A 164 1.58 6.66 -12.42
C HIS A 164 2.22 5.62 -13.32
N THR A 165 1.46 4.64 -13.79
CA THR A 165 1.91 3.57 -14.68
C THR A 165 0.79 3.21 -15.66
N LEU A 166 1.08 2.28 -16.57
CA LEU A 166 0.10 1.53 -17.36
C LEU A 166 0.10 0.07 -16.87
N PRO A 167 -0.88 -0.76 -17.28
CA PRO A 167 -0.98 -2.15 -16.81
C PRO A 167 0.33 -2.91 -17.03
N SER A 168 0.61 -3.89 -16.17
CA SER A 168 1.84 -4.69 -16.11
C SER A 168 3.11 -3.88 -15.79
N TYR A 169 3.02 -2.84 -14.97
CA TYR A 169 4.15 -1.99 -14.55
C TYR A 169 4.89 -1.30 -15.71
N TYR A 170 4.16 -1.01 -16.78
CA TYR A 170 4.65 -0.17 -17.86
C TYR A 170 4.67 1.28 -17.38
N GLY A 171 5.70 2.04 -17.79
CA GLY A 171 5.73 3.49 -17.50
C GLY A 171 4.69 4.24 -18.35
N LEU A 172 4.69 5.56 -18.23
CA LEU A 172 3.81 6.43 -19.01
C LEU A 172 4.47 6.95 -20.31
N SER A 173 5.55 6.33 -20.79
CA SER A 173 6.21 6.78 -22.03
C SER A 173 5.35 6.52 -23.26
N GLU A 174 5.52 7.30 -24.32
CA GLU A 174 4.89 7.08 -25.62
C GLU A 174 4.97 5.62 -26.10
N SER A 175 6.13 4.97 -25.95
CA SER A 175 6.30 3.56 -26.32
C SER A 175 5.41 2.60 -25.52
N ALA A 176 5.18 2.88 -24.25
CA ALA A 176 4.31 2.09 -23.39
C ALA A 176 2.83 2.31 -23.75
N TRP A 177 2.45 3.55 -24.05
CA TRP A 177 1.12 3.87 -24.55
C TRP A 177 0.84 3.24 -25.91
N LYS A 178 1.78 3.28 -26.85
CA LYS A 178 1.66 2.61 -28.15
C LYS A 178 1.54 1.09 -28.00
N HIS A 179 2.29 0.49 -27.07
CA HIS A 179 2.16 -0.94 -26.75
C HIS A 179 0.72 -1.28 -26.33
N TRP A 180 0.15 -0.55 -25.36
CA TRP A 180 -1.21 -0.82 -24.90
C TRP A 180 -2.29 -0.42 -25.91
N ALA A 181 -2.08 0.65 -26.69
CA ALA A 181 -2.94 1.02 -27.82
C ALA A 181 -3.06 -0.14 -28.83
N ASN A 182 -1.94 -0.78 -29.16
CA ASN A 182 -1.93 -1.96 -30.03
C ASN A 182 -2.65 -3.16 -29.40
N VAL A 183 -2.45 -3.43 -28.10
CA VAL A 183 -3.16 -4.51 -27.39
C VAL A 183 -4.67 -4.28 -27.39
N TRP A 184 -5.10 -3.05 -27.15
CA TRP A 184 -6.51 -2.67 -27.14
C TRP A 184 -7.12 -2.51 -28.54
N ASN A 185 -6.31 -2.58 -29.61
CA ASN A 185 -6.71 -2.24 -30.98
C ASN A 185 -7.36 -0.85 -31.08
N VAL A 186 -6.79 0.11 -30.35
CA VAL A 186 -7.21 1.51 -30.34
C VAL A 186 -6.11 2.38 -30.92
N ASP A 187 -6.48 3.37 -31.73
CA ASP A 187 -5.54 4.32 -32.30
C ASP A 187 -4.87 5.17 -31.21
N TYR A 188 -3.54 5.25 -31.27
CA TYR A 188 -2.74 6.04 -30.31
C TYR A 188 -3.05 7.53 -30.40
N GLU A 189 -3.28 8.05 -31.61
CA GLU A 189 -3.58 9.48 -31.80
C GLU A 189 -4.93 9.85 -31.17
N TRP A 190 -5.92 8.97 -31.27
CA TRP A 190 -7.17 9.09 -30.53
C TRP A 190 -6.96 9.08 -29.01
N LEU A 191 -6.20 8.12 -28.46
CA LEU A 191 -5.90 8.10 -27.01
C LEU A 191 -5.22 9.39 -26.56
N LYS A 192 -4.21 9.85 -27.31
CA LYS A 192 -3.49 11.09 -27.04
C LYS A 192 -4.41 12.31 -27.04
N SER A 193 -5.39 12.36 -27.96
CA SER A 193 -6.38 13.44 -28.03
C SER A 193 -7.29 13.55 -26.80
N ARG A 194 -7.35 12.52 -25.94
CA ARG A 194 -8.12 12.53 -24.69
C ARG A 194 -7.42 13.29 -23.56
N PHE A 195 -6.16 13.67 -23.76
CA PHE A 195 -5.38 14.45 -22.82
C PHE A 195 -5.16 15.86 -23.36
N GLN A 196 -4.96 16.83 -22.48
CA GLN A 196 -4.67 18.21 -22.86
C GLN A 196 -3.40 18.32 -23.73
N SER A 197 -2.42 17.46 -23.49
CA SER A 197 -1.17 17.39 -24.24
C SER A 197 -0.53 16.01 -24.07
N LYS A 198 0.43 15.70 -24.94
CA LYS A 198 1.29 14.51 -24.80
C LYS A 198 2.00 14.53 -23.44
N ASP A 199 2.60 15.65 -23.06
CA ASP A 199 3.30 15.76 -21.77
C ASP A 199 2.37 15.46 -20.58
N PHE A 200 1.10 15.86 -20.68
CA PHE A 200 0.13 15.56 -19.63
C PHE A 200 -0.23 14.07 -19.55
N MET A 201 -0.34 13.40 -20.70
CA MET A 201 -0.55 11.94 -20.83
C MET A 201 0.62 11.13 -20.26
N GLU A 202 1.84 11.66 -20.33
CA GLU A 202 3.06 10.99 -19.85
C GLU A 202 3.39 11.32 -18.37
N LYS A 203 2.59 12.18 -17.72
CA LYS A 203 2.78 12.62 -16.32
C LYS A 203 1.90 11.84 -15.34
N LYS A 204 2.45 11.58 -14.14
CA LYS A 204 1.73 10.95 -13.02
C LYS A 204 0.51 11.77 -12.59
N GLY A 205 -0.66 11.15 -12.41
CA GLY A 205 -1.87 11.80 -11.88
C GLY A 205 -1.90 11.91 -10.35
N PHE A 206 -3.02 12.39 -9.80
CA PHE A 206 -3.24 12.40 -8.35
C PHE A 206 -3.17 10.99 -7.77
N THR A 207 -2.64 10.83 -6.56
CA THR A 207 -2.82 9.58 -5.82
C THR A 207 -4.13 9.60 -5.04
N MET A 208 -4.57 8.41 -4.62
CA MET A 208 -5.68 8.27 -3.67
C MET A 208 -5.44 9.10 -2.40
N SER A 209 -4.20 9.17 -1.90
CA SER A 209 -3.90 9.93 -0.67
C SER A 209 -4.11 11.45 -0.80
N ARG A 210 -4.21 11.98 -2.03
CA ARG A 210 -4.20 13.44 -2.30
C ARG A 210 -5.16 13.92 -3.39
N PHE A 211 -6.09 13.10 -3.87
CA PHE A 211 -7.08 13.55 -4.87
C PHE A 211 -7.92 14.74 -4.35
N SER A 212 -8.19 14.80 -3.04
CA SER A 212 -8.98 15.86 -2.41
C SER A 212 -8.38 17.24 -2.63
N CYS A 213 -7.06 17.37 -2.74
CA CYS A 213 -6.41 18.63 -3.14
C CYS A 213 -6.76 19.06 -4.56
N GLY A 214 -6.89 18.10 -5.47
CA GLY A 214 -7.33 18.35 -6.84
C GLY A 214 -8.78 18.87 -6.91
N VAL A 215 -9.60 18.62 -5.89
CA VAL A 215 -10.94 19.21 -5.77
C VAL A 215 -10.86 20.60 -5.14
N LEU A 216 -10.12 20.74 -4.05
CA LEU A 216 -10.18 21.90 -3.17
C LEU A 216 -9.22 23.05 -3.52
N ALA A 217 -8.24 22.87 -4.40
CA ALA A 217 -7.31 23.92 -4.79
C ALA A 217 -8.01 25.19 -5.29
N GLY A 218 -7.64 26.36 -4.78
CA GLY A 218 -8.25 27.65 -5.12
C GLY A 218 -9.65 27.88 -4.54
N THR A 219 -10.22 26.94 -3.79
CA THR A 219 -11.53 27.10 -3.14
C THR A 219 -11.41 27.77 -1.77
N ASN A 220 -12.55 28.23 -1.22
CA ASN A 220 -12.65 28.77 0.14
C ASN A 220 -12.99 27.70 1.20
N ALA A 221 -12.87 26.40 0.88
CA ALA A 221 -13.19 25.31 1.82
C ALA A 221 -12.32 25.36 3.08
N PHE A 222 -11.06 25.77 2.94
CA PHE A 222 -10.14 26.06 4.02
C PHE A 222 -9.24 27.25 3.65
N PRO A 223 -8.71 28.03 4.61
CA PRO A 223 -7.76 29.11 4.33
C PRO A 223 -6.57 28.67 3.47
N ALA A 224 -5.96 27.51 3.75
CA ALA A 224 -4.82 27.00 2.98
C ALA A 224 -5.17 26.61 1.52
N CYS A 225 -6.44 26.42 1.20
CA CYS A 225 -6.87 26.08 -0.15
C CYS A 225 -6.76 27.25 -1.13
N LEU A 226 -6.88 28.49 -0.65
CA LEU A 226 -6.81 29.69 -1.50
C LEU A 226 -5.43 29.82 -2.17
N ASP A 227 -4.38 29.49 -1.44
CA ASP A 227 -2.99 29.53 -1.92
C ASP A 227 -2.55 28.20 -2.57
N LEU A 228 -3.36 27.14 -2.49
CA LEU A 228 -2.99 25.82 -2.99
C LEU A 228 -3.05 25.79 -4.52
N THR A 229 -1.92 25.50 -5.15
CA THR A 229 -1.83 25.23 -6.60
C THR A 229 -1.67 23.75 -6.90
N ILE A 230 -2.10 23.33 -8.10
CA ILE A 230 -2.00 21.94 -8.59
C ILE A 230 -1.42 21.90 -10.01
N ASP A 231 -0.71 20.83 -10.37
CA ASP A 231 -0.19 20.58 -11.75
C ASP A 231 -1.29 19.97 -12.64
N GLN A 232 -2.49 20.55 -12.60
CA GLN A 232 -3.64 20.17 -13.41
C GLN A 232 -4.38 21.44 -13.85
N PRO A 233 -4.81 21.56 -15.13
CA PRO A 233 -5.47 22.76 -15.62
C PRO A 233 -6.81 23.06 -14.96
N ASN A 234 -7.50 22.05 -14.45
CA ASN A 234 -8.84 22.16 -13.87
C ASN A 234 -8.95 21.33 -12.61
N ASN A 235 -9.80 21.76 -11.68
CA ASN A 235 -10.14 20.99 -10.50
C ASN A 235 -10.90 19.71 -10.87
N ILE A 236 -10.82 18.72 -9.99
CA ILE A 236 -11.63 17.50 -10.07
C ILE A 236 -13.08 17.86 -9.73
N LYS A 237 -13.99 17.59 -10.67
CA LYS A 237 -15.43 17.86 -10.53
C LYS A 237 -16.25 16.64 -10.12
N MET A 238 -15.76 15.44 -10.39
CA MET A 238 -16.49 14.20 -10.13
C MET A 238 -15.57 13.17 -9.49
N ILE A 239 -16.11 12.45 -8.50
CA ILE A 239 -15.39 11.39 -7.80
C ILE A 239 -16.16 10.07 -7.98
N PHE A 240 -15.50 9.08 -8.56
CA PHE A 240 -15.97 7.70 -8.63
C PHE A 240 -15.24 6.86 -7.58
N MET A 241 -15.94 6.44 -6.54
CA MET A 241 -15.49 5.52 -5.50
C MET A 241 -16.01 4.12 -5.84
N TRP A 242 -15.16 3.30 -6.47
CA TRP A 242 -15.54 1.97 -6.96
C TRP A 242 -14.81 0.88 -6.17
N GLY A 243 -15.54 0.07 -5.41
CA GLY A 243 -14.99 -1.00 -4.57
C GLY A 243 -13.94 -0.52 -3.57
N HIS A 244 -14.05 0.75 -3.14
CA HIS A 244 -13.11 1.43 -2.26
C HIS A 244 -13.84 1.95 -1.02
N SER A 245 -13.12 2.05 0.11
CA SER A 245 -13.71 2.41 1.39
C SER A 245 -13.18 3.74 1.91
N THR A 246 -14.07 4.68 2.20
CA THR A 246 -13.75 6.02 2.70
C THR A 246 -13.05 5.95 4.06
N PRO A 247 -13.46 5.14 5.06
CA PRO A 247 -12.71 4.96 6.30
C PRO A 247 -11.25 4.48 6.15
N SER A 248 -10.78 4.13 4.95
CA SER A 248 -9.37 3.81 4.68
C SER A 248 -8.54 4.98 4.11
N LEU A 249 -9.20 6.07 3.72
CA LEU A 249 -8.58 7.32 3.28
C LEU A 249 -8.11 8.10 4.50
N GLY A 250 -6.88 8.58 4.49
CA GLY A 250 -6.39 9.52 5.49
C GLY A 250 -6.96 10.91 5.26
N ASP A 251 -6.92 11.72 6.31
CA ASP A 251 -7.41 13.08 6.29
C ASP A 251 -8.89 13.21 5.93
N LEU A 252 -9.72 12.49 6.68
CA LEU A 252 -11.15 12.46 6.39
C LEU A 252 -11.83 13.82 6.49
N ARG A 253 -11.24 14.80 7.19
CA ARG A 253 -11.76 16.18 7.23
C ARG A 253 -11.62 16.87 5.88
N TYR A 254 -10.45 16.75 5.25
CA TYR A 254 -10.22 17.32 3.93
C TYR A 254 -10.94 16.52 2.84
N VAL A 255 -11.03 15.19 2.98
CA VAL A 255 -11.85 14.35 2.09
C VAL A 255 -13.34 14.72 2.16
N LYS A 256 -13.90 14.90 3.37
CA LYS A 256 -15.29 15.33 3.55
C LYS A 256 -15.56 16.65 2.83
N LYS A 257 -14.68 17.65 2.99
CA LYS A 257 -14.81 18.91 2.25
C LYS A 257 -14.69 18.75 0.74
N ALA A 258 -13.83 17.86 0.27
CA ALA A 258 -13.76 17.53 -1.16
C ALA A 258 -15.06 16.88 -1.65
N PHE A 259 -15.68 16.00 -0.87
CA PHE A 259 -16.97 15.40 -1.22
C PHE A 259 -18.11 16.44 -1.26
N GLU A 260 -18.10 17.41 -0.35
CA GLU A 260 -19.04 18.54 -0.36
C GLU A 260 -18.83 19.48 -1.56
N SER A 261 -17.60 19.60 -2.05
CA SER A 261 -17.22 20.56 -3.10
C SER A 261 -17.28 19.98 -4.52
N ALA A 262 -17.15 18.67 -4.68
CA ALA A 262 -17.30 18.01 -5.99
C ALA A 262 -18.73 18.18 -6.52
N GLU A 263 -18.91 18.22 -7.84
CA GLU A 263 -20.24 18.35 -8.47
C GLU A 263 -21.03 17.03 -8.37
N LEU A 264 -20.34 15.89 -8.48
CA LEU A 264 -20.96 14.56 -8.47
C LEU A 264 -20.09 13.53 -7.73
N LEU A 265 -20.72 12.76 -6.84
CA LEU A 265 -20.16 11.60 -6.18
C LEU A 265 -20.85 10.33 -6.69
N VAL A 266 -20.07 9.32 -7.06
CA VAL A 266 -20.60 8.02 -7.46
C VAL A 266 -19.93 6.93 -6.63
N PHE A 267 -20.72 6.14 -5.92
CA PHE A 267 -20.25 5.00 -5.15
C PHE A 267 -20.75 3.71 -5.80
N VAL A 268 -19.82 2.80 -6.09
CA VAL A 268 -20.09 1.49 -6.70
C VAL A 268 -19.57 0.41 -5.77
N ASP A 269 -20.46 -0.25 -5.06
CA ASP A 269 -20.10 -1.24 -4.03
C ASP A 269 -21.31 -2.15 -3.75
N PRO A 270 -21.10 -3.42 -3.33
CA PRO A 270 -22.18 -4.27 -2.83
C PRO A 270 -22.79 -3.79 -1.50
N PHE A 271 -22.08 -2.97 -0.73
CA PHE A 271 -22.58 -2.39 0.52
C PHE A 271 -22.58 -0.86 0.45
N VAL A 272 -23.55 -0.20 1.09
CA VAL A 272 -23.55 1.27 1.13
C VAL A 272 -22.30 1.78 1.85
N GLU A 273 -21.47 2.49 1.12
CA GLU A 273 -20.18 3.01 1.58
C GLU A 273 -20.40 4.21 2.53
N SER A 274 -19.63 4.31 3.62
CA SER A 274 -19.85 5.35 4.63
C SER A 274 -19.58 6.78 4.14
N GLY A 275 -18.79 6.95 3.09
CA GLY A 275 -18.56 8.22 2.39
C GLY A 275 -19.80 8.77 1.70
N ALA A 276 -20.76 7.92 1.31
CA ALA A 276 -22.03 8.38 0.76
C ALA A 276 -22.87 9.16 1.79
N ALA A 277 -22.76 8.81 3.08
CA ALA A 277 -23.41 9.53 4.17
C ALA A 277 -22.59 10.73 4.69
N MET A 278 -21.30 10.81 4.32
CA MET A 278 -20.35 11.74 4.94
C MET A 278 -20.49 13.19 4.46
N ALA A 279 -20.84 13.41 3.20
CA ALA A 279 -20.96 14.76 2.64
C ALA A 279 -22.24 15.45 3.16
N ASP A 280 -22.13 16.69 3.64
CA ASP A 280 -23.30 17.48 4.06
C ASP A 280 -24.00 18.10 2.84
N ARG A 281 -24.66 17.27 2.04
CA ARG A 281 -25.39 17.70 0.83
C ARG A 281 -26.66 16.87 0.61
N PRO A 282 -27.73 17.46 0.03
CA PRO A 282 -28.99 16.76 -0.19
C PRO A 282 -29.05 15.96 -1.50
N ASP A 283 -28.16 16.23 -2.46
CA ASP A 283 -28.21 15.69 -3.82
C ASP A 283 -26.80 15.41 -4.41
N GLY A 284 -26.71 15.00 -5.68
CA GLY A 284 -25.44 14.78 -6.38
C GLY A 284 -24.63 13.58 -5.89
N ILE A 285 -25.31 12.59 -5.30
CA ILE A 285 -24.74 11.31 -4.87
C ILE A 285 -25.48 10.18 -5.60
N ILE A 286 -24.74 9.33 -6.30
CA ILE A 286 -25.26 8.15 -6.98
C ILE A 286 -24.70 6.90 -6.30
N LEU A 287 -25.58 5.96 -5.96
CA LEU A 287 -25.23 4.64 -5.47
C LEU A 287 -25.54 3.61 -6.55
N LEU A 288 -24.54 2.86 -7.00
CA LEU A 288 -24.70 1.76 -7.96
C LEU A 288 -24.46 0.43 -7.24
N PRO A 289 -25.47 -0.46 -7.12
CA PRO A 289 -25.32 -1.73 -6.43
C PRO A 289 -24.47 -2.69 -7.27
N ALA A 290 -23.23 -2.90 -6.85
CA ALA A 290 -22.35 -3.90 -7.46
C ALA A 290 -22.61 -5.28 -6.86
N SER A 291 -22.38 -6.32 -7.65
CA SER A 291 -22.44 -7.70 -7.18
C SER A 291 -21.22 -8.05 -6.31
N THR A 292 -21.41 -8.95 -5.35
CA THR A 292 -20.36 -9.54 -4.53
C THR A 292 -19.52 -10.56 -5.33
N GLN A 293 -18.39 -10.99 -4.76
CA GLN A 293 -17.55 -12.01 -5.39
C GLN A 293 -18.21 -13.38 -5.59
N PHE A 294 -19.35 -13.65 -4.94
CA PHE A 294 -20.10 -14.92 -5.09
C PHE A 294 -21.12 -14.87 -6.23
N GLU A 295 -21.42 -13.66 -6.73
CA GLU A 295 -22.38 -13.39 -7.80
C GLU A 295 -21.68 -13.16 -9.16
N CYS A 296 -20.34 -13.19 -9.15
CA CYS A 296 -19.47 -12.93 -10.29
C CYS A 296 -18.50 -14.09 -10.55
N SER A 297 -17.96 -14.17 -11.76
CA SER A 297 -16.79 -14.99 -12.10
C SER A 297 -15.60 -14.10 -12.47
N GLY A 298 -14.40 -14.68 -12.49
CA GLY A 298 -13.19 -14.00 -12.95
C GLY A 298 -11.93 -14.46 -12.23
N SER A 299 -10.82 -13.77 -12.44
CA SER A 299 -9.54 -14.10 -11.83
C SER A 299 -9.11 -13.09 -10.77
N VAL A 300 -8.44 -13.58 -9.72
CA VAL A 300 -7.76 -12.73 -8.72
C VAL A 300 -6.33 -13.17 -8.51
N THR A 301 -5.45 -12.24 -8.14
CA THR A 301 -4.05 -12.50 -7.82
C THR A 301 -3.80 -12.29 -6.33
N ASN A 302 -3.32 -13.33 -5.65
CA ASN A 302 -3.00 -13.26 -4.22
C ASN A 302 -1.60 -12.66 -3.95
N SER A 303 -1.22 -12.59 -2.67
CA SER A 303 0.07 -12.06 -2.22
C SER A 303 1.30 -12.82 -2.75
N GLY A 304 1.14 -14.09 -3.12
CA GLY A 304 2.18 -14.93 -3.71
C GLY A 304 2.32 -14.77 -5.23
N ARG A 305 1.59 -13.82 -5.85
CA ARG A 305 1.43 -13.64 -7.30
C ARG A 305 0.70 -14.77 -8.00
N GLN A 306 0.05 -15.66 -7.25
CA GLN A 306 -0.73 -16.77 -7.79
C GLN A 306 -2.09 -16.25 -8.25
N ILE A 307 -2.42 -16.51 -9.52
CA ILE A 307 -3.71 -16.16 -10.10
C ILE A 307 -4.66 -17.33 -9.92
N GLN A 308 -5.86 -17.05 -9.44
CA GLN A 308 -6.88 -18.06 -9.15
C GLN A 308 -8.19 -17.69 -9.82
N TRP A 309 -8.84 -18.69 -10.39
CA TRP A 309 -10.16 -18.54 -10.99
C TRP A 309 -11.26 -18.62 -9.92
N ARG A 310 -12.24 -17.72 -10.00
CA ARG A 310 -13.45 -17.69 -9.17
C ARG A 310 -14.66 -17.95 -10.07
N ASN A 311 -15.53 -18.84 -9.59
CA ASN A 311 -16.78 -19.16 -10.26
C ASN A 311 -17.92 -18.42 -9.59
N LYS A 312 -18.90 -18.04 -10.42
CA LYS A 312 -20.19 -17.56 -9.96
C LYS A 312 -20.90 -18.69 -9.20
N VAL A 313 -21.34 -18.41 -7.98
CA VAL A 313 -22.02 -19.37 -7.10
C VAL A 313 -23.53 -19.18 -7.16
N ILE A 314 -23.99 -17.93 -7.19
CA ILE A 314 -25.42 -17.55 -7.29
C ILE A 314 -25.61 -16.46 -8.34
N ASP A 315 -26.83 -16.27 -8.79
CA ASP A 315 -27.19 -15.08 -9.59
C ASP A 315 -27.12 -13.81 -8.74
N PRO A 316 -26.76 -12.65 -9.33
CA PRO A 316 -26.84 -11.36 -8.66
C PRO A 316 -28.19 -11.14 -7.96
N LEU A 317 -28.14 -10.82 -6.67
CA LEU A 317 -29.32 -10.54 -5.88
C LEU A 317 -29.85 -9.13 -6.13
N TYR A 318 -31.17 -8.97 -5.97
CA TYR A 318 -31.88 -7.72 -6.20
C TYR A 318 -31.58 -7.16 -7.61
N ASP A 319 -31.37 -5.85 -7.71
CA ASP A 319 -30.95 -5.18 -8.95
C ASP A 319 -29.43 -5.01 -9.04
N SER A 320 -28.65 -5.75 -8.24
CA SER A 320 -27.19 -5.67 -8.31
C SER A 320 -26.67 -6.18 -9.66
N LYS A 321 -25.53 -5.63 -10.10
CA LYS A 321 -24.89 -6.02 -11.37
C LYS A 321 -23.39 -6.25 -11.19
N PRO A 322 -22.80 -7.22 -11.92
CA PRO A 322 -21.35 -7.39 -11.95
C PRO A 322 -20.61 -6.11 -12.39
N ASP A 323 -19.42 -5.86 -11.82
CA ASP A 323 -18.65 -4.65 -12.12
C ASP A 323 -18.38 -4.44 -13.62
N MET A 324 -18.05 -5.53 -14.34
CA MET A 324 -17.86 -5.47 -15.79
C MET A 324 -19.12 -4.98 -16.51
N TRP A 325 -20.29 -5.47 -16.12
CA TRP A 325 -21.55 -5.03 -16.72
C TRP A 325 -21.80 -3.55 -16.45
N ILE A 326 -21.55 -3.06 -15.22
CA ILE A 326 -21.71 -1.64 -14.86
C ILE A 326 -20.79 -0.78 -15.73
N LEU A 327 -19.51 -1.17 -15.87
CA LEU A 327 -18.52 -0.44 -16.66
C LEU A 327 -18.91 -0.38 -18.14
N PHE A 328 -19.24 -1.52 -18.76
CA PHE A 328 -19.64 -1.54 -20.17
C PHE A 328 -20.95 -0.78 -20.40
N SER A 329 -21.90 -0.86 -19.48
CA SER A 329 -23.17 -0.12 -19.57
C SER A 329 -22.96 1.39 -19.48
N LEU A 330 -22.05 1.85 -18.61
CA LEU A 330 -21.64 3.25 -18.54
C LEU A 330 -21.04 3.70 -19.88
N VAL A 331 -20.09 2.95 -20.44
CA VAL A 331 -19.47 3.30 -21.74
C VAL A 331 -20.51 3.33 -22.86
N LYS A 332 -21.43 2.36 -22.90
CA LYS A 332 -22.52 2.34 -23.88
C LYS A 332 -23.45 3.55 -23.74
N ALA A 333 -23.74 3.97 -22.51
CA ALA A 333 -24.55 5.17 -22.26
C ALA A 333 -23.82 6.47 -22.66
N LEU A 334 -22.49 6.51 -22.51
CA LEU A 334 -21.65 7.65 -22.89
C LEU A 334 -21.44 7.77 -24.42
N ASP A 335 -21.62 6.69 -25.18
CA ASP A 335 -21.48 6.69 -26.65
C ASP A 335 -22.40 7.71 -27.33
N LYS A 336 -23.56 8.02 -26.73
CA LYS A 336 -24.46 9.08 -27.25
C LYS A 336 -23.84 10.48 -27.19
N TYR A 337 -22.85 10.71 -26.33
CA TYR A 337 -22.12 11.97 -26.19
C TYR A 337 -20.75 11.94 -26.87
N ASP A 338 -20.18 10.75 -27.09
CA ASP A 338 -18.92 10.54 -27.81
C ASP A 338 -19.10 9.39 -28.83
N PRO A 339 -19.70 9.67 -30.01
CA PRO A 339 -20.08 8.62 -30.96
C PRO A 339 -18.91 7.73 -31.40
N GLY A 340 -19.07 6.42 -31.21
CA GLY A 340 -18.06 5.42 -31.55
C GLY A 340 -17.12 5.05 -30.41
N LEU A 341 -17.30 5.62 -29.22
CA LEU A 341 -16.64 5.21 -27.99
C LEU A 341 -16.92 3.74 -27.66
N TRP A 342 -18.18 3.30 -27.75
CA TRP A 342 -18.56 1.90 -27.50
C TRP A 342 -17.80 0.94 -28.40
N LYS A 343 -17.74 1.24 -29.70
CA LYS A 343 -17.02 0.44 -30.70
C LYS A 343 -15.54 0.32 -30.37
N LYS A 344 -14.90 1.40 -29.90
CA LYS A 344 -13.47 1.39 -29.52
C LYS A 344 -13.23 0.55 -28.26
N PHE A 345 -14.09 0.72 -27.26
CA PHE A 345 -13.95 0.04 -25.96
C PHE A 345 -14.23 -1.47 -26.03
N THR A 346 -14.96 -1.93 -27.05
CA THR A 346 -15.38 -3.34 -27.19
C THR A 346 -14.79 -4.04 -28.41
N ILE A 347 -13.80 -3.44 -29.06
CA ILE A 347 -13.26 -3.95 -30.34
C ILE A 347 -12.68 -5.37 -30.21
N ASN A 348 -12.02 -5.66 -29.09
CA ASN A 348 -11.45 -6.99 -28.79
C ASN A 348 -12.52 -8.03 -28.41
N PHE A 349 -13.74 -7.60 -28.11
CA PHE A 349 -14.83 -8.42 -27.59
C PHE A 349 -15.98 -8.54 -28.59
N GLY A 350 -15.69 -8.37 -29.89
CA GLY A 350 -16.69 -8.52 -30.95
C GLY A 350 -17.79 -7.46 -30.95
N LYS A 351 -17.62 -6.36 -30.19
CA LYS A 351 -18.62 -5.30 -30.01
C LYS A 351 -19.95 -5.80 -29.44
N MET A 352 -19.90 -6.92 -28.73
CA MET A 352 -21.07 -7.55 -28.13
C MET A 352 -21.64 -6.69 -27.00
N ALA A 353 -22.93 -6.85 -26.72
CA ALA A 353 -23.58 -6.18 -25.59
C ALA A 353 -22.94 -6.59 -24.25
N PRO A 354 -23.04 -5.75 -23.19
CA PRO A 354 -22.41 -6.00 -21.88
C PRO A 354 -22.65 -7.41 -21.32
N GLU A 355 -23.81 -8.00 -21.59
CA GLU A 355 -24.23 -9.33 -21.10
C GLU A 355 -23.44 -10.49 -21.70
N TYR A 356 -22.73 -10.26 -22.81
CA TYR A 356 -22.00 -11.28 -23.57
C TYR A 356 -20.48 -11.09 -23.54
N ILE A 357 -19.97 -10.16 -22.73
CA ILE A 357 -18.53 -9.98 -22.53
C ILE A 357 -18.13 -10.64 -21.20
N TYR A 358 -17.29 -11.66 -21.27
CA TYR A 358 -16.94 -12.48 -20.11
C TYR A 358 -15.53 -12.18 -19.58
N PRO A 359 -15.23 -12.45 -18.30
CA PRO A 359 -13.89 -12.25 -17.74
C PRO A 359 -12.77 -12.96 -18.52
N GLU A 360 -13.07 -14.11 -19.12
CA GLU A 360 -12.18 -14.88 -20.00
C GLU A 360 -11.74 -14.05 -21.21
N ASP A 361 -12.65 -13.27 -21.80
CA ASP A 361 -12.35 -12.42 -22.96
C ASP A 361 -11.28 -11.39 -22.59
N VAL A 362 -11.44 -10.71 -21.44
CA VAL A 362 -10.49 -9.70 -20.97
C VAL A 362 -9.14 -10.34 -20.61
N LEU A 363 -9.17 -11.46 -19.89
CA LEU A 363 -7.95 -12.14 -19.47
C LEU A 363 -7.15 -12.67 -20.67
N ASP A 364 -7.81 -13.36 -21.60
CA ASP A 364 -7.14 -14.09 -22.68
C ASP A 364 -6.80 -13.22 -23.90
N LYS A 365 -7.58 -12.17 -24.17
CA LYS A 365 -7.41 -11.30 -25.34
C LYS A 365 -6.65 -10.01 -25.06
N GLU A 366 -6.65 -9.52 -23.81
CA GLU A 366 -5.95 -8.28 -23.45
C GLU A 366 -4.84 -8.50 -22.43
N ILE A 367 -5.16 -8.98 -21.23
CA ILE A 367 -4.20 -9.06 -20.11
C ILE A 367 -3.02 -9.95 -20.48
N THR A 368 -3.28 -11.21 -20.84
CA THR A 368 -2.22 -12.17 -21.18
C THR A 368 -1.53 -11.88 -22.52
N VAL A 369 -2.06 -10.94 -23.32
CA VAL A 369 -1.43 -10.47 -24.56
C VAL A 369 -0.47 -9.31 -24.30
N GLY A 370 -0.88 -8.36 -23.45
CA GLY A 370 -0.17 -7.13 -23.17
C GLY A 370 0.80 -7.17 -21.99
N ALA A 371 0.59 -8.05 -21.00
CA ALA A 371 1.35 -8.07 -19.74
C ALA A 371 2.71 -8.77 -19.84
N ARG A 372 3.52 -8.37 -20.84
CA ARG A 372 4.83 -8.97 -21.14
C ARG A 372 5.91 -8.58 -20.13
N ALA A 373 5.87 -7.38 -19.55
CA ALA A 373 6.93 -6.90 -18.67
C ALA A 373 7.09 -7.71 -17.36
N ILE A 374 6.01 -8.31 -16.87
CA ILE A 374 6.04 -9.25 -15.74
C ILE A 374 5.80 -10.70 -16.16
N GLY A 375 5.65 -10.97 -17.46
CA GLY A 375 5.55 -12.30 -18.02
C GLY A 375 4.24 -13.00 -17.66
N MET A 376 3.09 -12.37 -17.83
CA MET A 376 1.78 -13.00 -17.53
C MET A 376 1.17 -13.78 -18.72
N ILE A 377 1.97 -14.08 -19.74
CA ILE A 377 1.50 -14.55 -21.05
C ILE A 377 0.88 -15.95 -20.97
N GLY A 378 1.47 -16.82 -20.16
CA GLY A 378 1.04 -18.20 -19.97
C GLY A 378 -0.19 -18.37 -19.08
N GLN A 379 -0.67 -17.32 -18.41
CA GLN A 379 -1.72 -17.41 -17.39
C GLN A 379 -3.13 -17.37 -18.01
N LYS A 380 -3.36 -18.24 -19.00
CA LYS A 380 -4.62 -18.33 -19.75
C LYS A 380 -5.76 -18.86 -18.88
N SER A 381 -6.97 -18.36 -19.11
CA SER A 381 -8.17 -18.71 -18.32
C SER A 381 -8.39 -20.23 -18.24
N TYR A 382 -8.20 -20.95 -19.36
CA TYR A 382 -8.35 -22.41 -19.41
C TYR A 382 -7.34 -23.15 -18.53
N ARG A 383 -6.11 -22.64 -18.38
CA ARG A 383 -5.11 -23.24 -17.49
C ARG A 383 -5.50 -23.02 -16.03
N LEU A 384 -5.96 -21.82 -15.68
CA LEU A 384 -6.40 -21.51 -14.31
C LEU A 384 -7.60 -22.37 -13.89
N LYS A 385 -8.58 -22.54 -14.78
CA LYS A 385 -9.73 -23.42 -14.56
C LYS A 385 -9.32 -24.89 -14.45
N ARG A 386 -8.40 -25.34 -15.31
CA ARG A 386 -7.83 -26.69 -15.21
C ARG A 386 -7.12 -26.90 -13.87
N GLN A 387 -6.28 -25.96 -13.43
CA GLN A 387 -5.64 -26.08 -12.11
C GLN A 387 -6.70 -26.21 -11.01
N GLN A 388 -7.76 -25.40 -11.03
CA GLN A 388 -8.87 -25.52 -10.09
C GLN A 388 -9.56 -26.90 -10.10
N GLU A 389 -9.69 -27.55 -11.26
CA GLU A 389 -10.28 -28.89 -11.38
C GLU A 389 -9.36 -30.00 -10.82
N TYR A 390 -8.04 -29.81 -10.95
CA TYR A 390 -7.00 -30.77 -10.55
C TYR A 390 -6.16 -30.28 -9.36
N ASP A 391 -6.75 -29.49 -8.47
CA ASP A 391 -6.06 -28.84 -7.35
C ASP A 391 -5.39 -29.84 -6.38
N TYR A 392 -5.99 -31.02 -6.24
CA TYR A 392 -5.46 -32.14 -5.48
C TYR A 392 -4.11 -32.69 -5.99
N THR A 393 -3.67 -32.32 -7.19
CA THR A 393 -2.36 -32.74 -7.72
C THR A 393 -1.20 -31.89 -7.19
N PHE A 394 -1.49 -30.73 -6.58
CA PHE A 394 -0.48 -29.79 -6.10
C PHE A 394 -0.03 -30.11 -4.68
N ASP A 395 1.29 -30.17 -4.49
CA ASP A 395 1.88 -30.37 -3.17
C ASP A 395 1.71 -29.11 -2.29
N PRO A 396 1.24 -29.25 -1.04
CA PRO A 396 0.99 -28.09 -0.16
C PRO A 396 2.26 -27.40 0.35
N GLU A 397 3.43 -28.01 0.25
CA GLU A 397 4.71 -27.44 0.71
C GLU A 397 5.39 -26.61 -0.38
N ASP A 398 5.50 -27.14 -1.61
CA ASP A 398 6.19 -26.47 -2.71
C ASP A 398 5.25 -25.90 -3.79
N CYS A 399 3.95 -26.15 -3.67
CA CYS A 399 2.90 -25.73 -4.60
C CYS A 399 3.10 -26.28 -6.03
N ARG A 400 3.85 -27.36 -6.23
CA ARG A 400 4.10 -27.96 -7.54
C ARG A 400 3.19 -29.17 -7.76
N ALA A 401 2.60 -29.25 -8.94
CA ALA A 401 1.80 -30.40 -9.34
C ALA A 401 2.68 -31.64 -9.56
N LYS A 402 2.24 -32.77 -9.02
CA LYS A 402 2.90 -34.09 -9.12
C LYS A 402 1.96 -35.05 -9.84
N GLY A 403 2.11 -35.13 -11.16
CA GLY A 403 1.25 -35.92 -12.05
C GLY A 403 -0.05 -35.23 -12.45
N GLY A 404 -0.84 -35.94 -13.27
CA GLY A 404 -2.13 -35.44 -13.78
C GLY A 404 -2.00 -34.34 -14.85
N PRO A 405 -3.13 -33.71 -15.25
CA PRO A 405 -3.16 -32.72 -16.35
C PRO A 405 -2.41 -31.41 -16.09
N CYS A 406 -1.97 -31.18 -14.86
CA CYS A 406 -1.21 -30.00 -14.43
C CYS A 406 0.26 -30.31 -14.12
N ASP A 407 0.74 -31.53 -14.39
CA ASP A 407 2.07 -32.00 -13.98
C ASP A 407 3.18 -30.97 -14.24
N GLY A 408 3.99 -30.71 -13.20
CA GLY A 408 5.10 -29.76 -13.25
C GLY A 408 4.72 -28.29 -13.10
N GLU A 409 3.44 -27.89 -13.21
CA GLU A 409 3.01 -26.50 -12.99
C GLU A 409 3.04 -26.12 -11.50
N TYR A 410 3.24 -24.83 -11.22
CA TYR A 410 3.01 -24.27 -9.89
C TYR A 410 1.58 -23.76 -9.74
N TRP A 411 1.01 -23.92 -8.54
CA TRP A 411 -0.36 -23.49 -8.24
C TRP A 411 -0.54 -22.00 -8.49
N GLY A 412 -1.55 -21.68 -9.30
CA GLY A 412 -1.90 -20.34 -9.77
C GLY A 412 -0.89 -19.68 -10.70
N LEU A 413 0.03 -20.47 -11.29
CA LEU A 413 0.99 -20.03 -12.31
C LEU A 413 1.69 -18.70 -11.97
N PRO A 414 2.30 -18.53 -10.78
CA PRO A 414 2.75 -17.24 -10.28
C PRO A 414 3.69 -16.55 -11.26
N TRP A 415 3.49 -15.25 -11.52
CA TRP A 415 4.27 -14.57 -12.56
C TRP A 415 5.73 -14.32 -12.12
N PRO A 416 6.73 -14.49 -13.01
CA PRO A 416 6.57 -14.73 -14.43
C PRO A 416 6.12 -16.16 -14.80
N CYS A 417 5.24 -16.22 -15.80
CA CYS A 417 4.79 -17.38 -16.55
C CYS A 417 4.82 -17.01 -18.05
N TRP A 418 5.99 -17.18 -18.66
CA TRP A 418 6.33 -16.57 -19.95
C TRP A 418 5.56 -17.09 -21.16
N ASN A 419 5.03 -18.30 -21.10
CA ASN A 419 4.24 -18.94 -22.16
C ASN A 419 3.40 -20.09 -21.58
N ILE A 420 2.66 -20.81 -22.43
CA ILE A 420 1.78 -21.91 -22.02
C ILE A 420 2.52 -23.17 -21.52
N LYS A 421 3.84 -23.28 -21.74
CA LYS A 421 4.68 -24.39 -21.26
C LYS A 421 5.39 -24.05 -19.94
N HIS A 422 5.53 -22.77 -19.61
CA HIS A 422 6.20 -22.34 -18.39
C HIS A 422 5.34 -22.66 -17.15
N PRO A 423 5.93 -23.23 -16.08
CA PRO A 423 5.17 -23.69 -14.91
C PRO A 423 4.77 -22.54 -13.96
N GLY A 424 5.40 -21.37 -14.10
CA GLY A 424 5.28 -20.23 -13.19
C GLY A 424 6.49 -20.16 -12.25
N THR A 425 6.67 -19.02 -11.59
CA THR A 425 7.81 -18.74 -10.71
C THR A 425 7.32 -18.46 -9.27
N PRO A 426 7.31 -19.47 -8.39
CA PRO A 426 6.78 -19.31 -7.02
C PRO A 426 7.67 -18.40 -6.17
N ILE A 427 8.99 -18.50 -6.31
CA ILE A 427 9.97 -17.68 -5.59
C ILE A 427 10.73 -16.82 -6.60
N LEU A 428 10.60 -15.51 -6.50
CA LEU A 428 11.33 -14.59 -7.38
C LEU A 428 12.83 -14.65 -7.11
N TYR A 429 13.60 -14.52 -8.19
CA TYR A 429 15.05 -14.38 -8.17
C TYR A 429 15.80 -15.62 -7.68
N ARG A 430 15.11 -16.77 -7.62
CA ARG A 430 15.67 -18.08 -7.30
C ARG A 430 16.48 -18.61 -8.48
N ASN A 431 17.79 -18.83 -8.29
CA ASN A 431 18.72 -19.16 -9.38
C ASN A 431 19.34 -20.57 -9.29
N ASP A 432 18.92 -21.39 -8.32
CA ASP A 432 19.33 -22.79 -8.12
C ASP A 432 18.48 -23.80 -8.90
N ILE A 433 17.45 -23.34 -9.62
CA ILE A 433 16.68 -24.15 -10.57
C ILE A 433 16.66 -23.51 -11.95
N PRO A 434 16.47 -24.31 -13.02
CA PRO A 434 16.40 -23.79 -14.37
C PRO A 434 15.31 -22.72 -14.58
N VAL A 435 15.58 -21.75 -15.44
CA VAL A 435 14.60 -20.67 -15.70
C VAL A 435 13.31 -21.18 -16.33
N TRP A 436 13.38 -22.22 -17.16
CA TRP A 436 12.19 -22.86 -17.75
C TRP A 436 11.40 -23.72 -16.75
N GLU A 437 12.00 -24.04 -15.59
CA GLU A 437 11.37 -24.75 -14.47
C GLU A 437 10.82 -23.79 -13.40
N GLY A 438 10.78 -22.48 -13.69
CA GLY A 438 10.30 -21.45 -12.77
C GLY A 438 11.38 -20.71 -12.00
N GLY A 439 12.68 -20.99 -12.25
CA GLY A 439 13.79 -20.17 -11.77
C GLY A 439 13.84 -18.79 -12.44
N HIS A 440 14.54 -17.85 -11.83
CA HIS A 440 14.78 -16.52 -12.39
C HIS A 440 15.91 -15.83 -11.61
N ASP A 441 16.72 -14.95 -12.20
CA ASP A 441 17.68 -14.12 -11.43
C ASP A 441 17.13 -12.69 -11.22
N PHE A 442 17.80 -11.85 -10.42
CA PHE A 442 17.45 -10.43 -10.35
C PHE A 442 17.50 -9.77 -11.74
N ARG A 443 16.84 -8.62 -11.90
CA ARG A 443 16.75 -7.91 -13.18
C ARG A 443 17.62 -6.66 -13.17
N VAL A 444 18.41 -6.42 -14.23
CA VAL A 444 19.16 -5.16 -14.42
C VAL A 444 18.30 -4.03 -14.99
N LYS A 445 17.22 -3.68 -14.28
CA LYS A 445 16.30 -2.60 -14.71
C LYS A 445 16.99 -1.25 -14.92
N TRP A 446 18.09 -0.99 -14.21
CA TRP A 446 18.78 0.31 -14.19
C TRP A 446 20.13 0.29 -14.91
N GLY A 447 20.30 -0.62 -15.88
CA GLY A 447 21.54 -0.78 -16.63
C GLY A 447 22.42 -1.91 -16.10
N ALA A 448 23.32 -2.38 -16.96
CA ALA A 448 24.25 -3.48 -16.72
C ALA A 448 25.55 -3.06 -16.01
N GLU A 449 25.79 -1.76 -15.87
CA GLU A 449 26.97 -1.19 -15.23
C GLU A 449 26.58 0.10 -14.48
N HIS A 450 27.23 0.37 -13.35
CA HIS A 450 27.16 1.64 -12.65
C HIS A 450 28.46 1.93 -11.90
N ASP A 451 29.00 3.15 -11.99
CA ASP A 451 30.29 3.56 -11.43
C ASP A 451 31.46 2.63 -11.84
N GLY A 452 31.49 2.15 -13.09
CA GLY A 452 32.52 1.23 -13.59
C GLY A 452 32.43 -0.20 -13.04
N LEU A 453 31.39 -0.51 -12.27
CA LEU A 453 31.14 -1.83 -11.69
C LEU A 453 29.96 -2.52 -12.40
N SER A 454 30.14 -3.80 -12.67
CA SER A 454 29.09 -4.62 -13.28
C SER A 454 27.90 -4.81 -12.34
N MET A 455 26.71 -4.58 -12.88
CA MET A 455 25.42 -4.87 -12.23
C MET A 455 24.96 -6.31 -12.46
N LEU A 456 25.84 -7.15 -13.03
CA LEU A 456 25.51 -8.50 -13.47
C LEU A 456 26.03 -9.55 -12.52
N SER A 457 25.18 -10.52 -12.23
CA SER A 457 25.62 -11.78 -11.67
C SER A 457 26.45 -12.53 -12.74
N GLY A 458 27.36 -13.41 -12.29
CA GLY A 458 28.16 -14.26 -13.19
C GLY A 458 27.30 -15.15 -14.10
N ILE A 459 27.93 -16.01 -14.92
CA ILE A 459 27.18 -16.95 -15.76
C ILE A 459 26.47 -17.97 -14.86
N ASN A 460 25.16 -18.16 -15.06
CA ASN A 460 24.41 -19.25 -14.44
C ASN A 460 24.29 -20.41 -15.45
N GLY A 461 24.57 -21.65 -15.04
CA GLY A 461 24.44 -22.84 -15.89
C GLY A 461 23.00 -23.16 -16.34
N HIS A 462 22.05 -22.34 -15.91
CA HIS A 462 20.63 -22.42 -16.19
C HIS A 462 20.12 -21.37 -17.20
N ASP A 463 21.00 -20.58 -17.80
CA ASP A 463 20.64 -19.55 -18.78
C ASP A 463 20.33 -20.17 -20.16
N GLN A 464 19.12 -19.93 -20.70
CA GLN A 464 18.75 -20.35 -22.07
C GLN A 464 19.05 -19.29 -23.13
N VAL A 465 19.08 -18.01 -22.74
CA VAL A 465 19.22 -16.88 -23.67
C VAL A 465 20.18 -15.86 -23.10
N THR A 466 21.26 -15.59 -23.85
CA THR A 466 22.09 -14.40 -23.65
C THR A 466 21.85 -13.47 -24.84
N ILE A 467 21.34 -12.27 -24.59
CA ILE A 467 21.13 -11.25 -25.63
C ILE A 467 22.26 -10.22 -25.50
N ASP A 468 23.03 -10.03 -26.58
CA ASP A 468 24.07 -9.00 -26.76
C ASP A 468 25.07 -8.81 -25.61
N GLY A 469 25.57 -9.92 -25.04
CA GLY A 469 26.58 -9.84 -23.97
C GLY A 469 26.08 -9.30 -22.64
N VAL A 470 24.86 -8.71 -22.57
CA VAL A 470 23.92 -8.74 -21.43
C VAL A 470 22.57 -8.04 -21.71
N VAL A 471 21.54 -8.83 -21.37
CA VAL A 471 20.17 -8.56 -20.90
C VAL A 471 19.10 -8.05 -21.88
N TRP A 472 18.04 -8.86 -21.91
CA TRP A 472 16.61 -8.51 -21.92
C TRP A 472 16.29 -7.34 -20.96
N SER A 473 16.73 -6.15 -21.33
CA SER A 473 16.23 -4.90 -20.79
C SER A 473 14.84 -4.67 -21.39
N LYS A 474 14.08 -3.70 -20.90
CA LYS A 474 12.76 -3.35 -21.44
C LYS A 474 12.85 -2.76 -22.86
N ASN A 475 13.53 -3.42 -23.80
CA ASN A 475 13.54 -2.99 -25.18
C ASN A 475 12.20 -3.39 -25.81
N LEU A 476 11.21 -2.52 -25.65
CA LEU A 476 9.88 -2.63 -26.26
C LEU A 476 9.94 -2.71 -27.80
N LYS A 477 11.13 -2.50 -28.41
CA LYS A 477 11.33 -2.60 -29.86
C LYS A 477 11.68 -4.01 -30.33
N THR A 478 12.06 -4.92 -29.44
CA THR A 478 12.43 -6.28 -29.83
C THR A 478 11.20 -7.17 -29.72
N ASP A 479 10.81 -7.82 -30.82
CA ASP A 479 9.79 -8.85 -30.78
C ASP A 479 10.42 -10.14 -30.24
N TYR A 480 9.94 -10.58 -29.08
CA TYR A 480 10.41 -11.80 -28.41
C TYR A 480 9.49 -12.99 -28.68
N LYS A 481 8.48 -12.84 -29.54
CA LYS A 481 7.48 -13.88 -29.79
C LYS A 481 8.12 -15.21 -30.22
N GLU A 482 9.02 -15.18 -31.20
CA GLU A 482 9.67 -16.39 -31.70
C GLU A 482 10.50 -17.12 -30.62
N ILE A 483 11.20 -16.37 -29.77
CA ILE A 483 12.02 -16.90 -28.66
C ILE A 483 11.10 -17.53 -27.59
N LEU A 484 10.01 -16.84 -27.24
CA LEU A 484 9.04 -17.33 -26.27
C LEU A 484 8.27 -18.57 -26.77
N ASP A 485 7.96 -18.62 -28.07
CA ASP A 485 7.30 -19.76 -28.74
C ASP A 485 8.21 -21.01 -28.73
N GLN A 486 9.53 -20.81 -28.81
CA GLN A 486 10.55 -21.85 -28.65
C GLN A 486 10.81 -22.25 -27.19
N ASN A 487 10.05 -21.71 -26.23
CA ASN A 487 10.22 -21.93 -24.79
C ASN A 487 11.59 -21.51 -24.24
N MET A 488 12.20 -20.49 -24.86
CA MET A 488 13.44 -19.88 -24.38
C MET A 488 13.06 -18.68 -23.50
N VAL A 489 13.34 -18.75 -22.20
CA VAL A 489 12.90 -17.72 -21.24
C VAL A 489 14.07 -16.85 -20.71
N PRO A 490 13.84 -15.55 -20.45
CA PRO A 490 14.90 -14.64 -20.03
C PRO A 490 15.31 -14.85 -18.56
N SER A 491 16.61 -14.77 -18.26
CA SER A 491 17.14 -15.05 -16.91
C SER A 491 17.48 -13.82 -16.05
N GLY A 492 17.43 -12.61 -16.59
CA GLY A 492 17.59 -11.35 -15.83
C GLY A 492 19.02 -10.97 -15.42
N ARG A 493 19.82 -11.93 -14.95
CA ARG A 493 21.26 -11.85 -14.58
C ARG A 493 21.71 -10.63 -13.76
N GLY A 494 20.83 -10.03 -12.98
CA GLY A 494 21.12 -8.82 -12.23
C GLY A 494 21.65 -9.06 -10.84
N ARG A 495 22.12 -7.97 -10.21
CA ARG A 495 22.46 -7.90 -8.79
C ARG A 495 21.42 -7.09 -8.02
N ALA A 496 21.09 -7.55 -6.82
CA ALA A 496 20.31 -6.77 -5.86
C ALA A 496 21.15 -5.60 -5.31
N ARG A 497 20.51 -4.53 -4.85
CA ARG A 497 21.20 -3.27 -4.53
C ARG A 497 21.09 -2.92 -3.05
N PHE A 498 22.23 -2.91 -2.36
CA PHE A 498 22.38 -2.24 -1.06
C PHE A 498 22.35 -0.71 -1.24
N TYR A 499 23.07 -0.23 -2.26
CA TYR A 499 23.11 1.17 -2.68
C TYR A 499 22.24 1.40 -3.91
N ALA A 500 21.14 2.15 -3.77
CA ALA A 500 20.21 2.44 -4.85
C ALA A 500 20.24 3.93 -5.22
N TRP A 501 21.15 4.30 -6.11
CA TRP A 501 21.42 5.67 -6.57
C TRP A 501 20.22 6.44 -7.13
N ASN A 502 19.15 5.73 -7.53
CA ASN A 502 17.95 6.34 -8.11
C ASN A 502 16.84 6.61 -7.09
N MET A 503 17.04 6.28 -5.81
CA MET A 503 16.09 6.54 -4.73
C MET A 503 16.52 7.79 -3.96
N LYS A 504 15.58 8.46 -3.29
CA LYS A 504 15.88 9.73 -2.58
C LYS A 504 16.92 9.57 -1.47
N ASP A 505 16.73 8.58 -0.60
CA ASP A 505 17.82 8.10 0.26
C ASP A 505 18.48 6.91 -0.44
N VAL A 506 19.74 7.07 -0.82
CA VAL A 506 20.49 6.04 -1.56
C VAL A 506 20.72 4.78 -0.73
N VAL A 507 20.87 4.95 0.58
CA VAL A 507 20.81 3.93 1.63
C VAL A 507 19.84 4.47 2.69
N PRO A 508 18.88 3.67 3.19
CA PRO A 508 17.92 4.16 4.20
C PRO A 508 18.63 4.77 5.41
N ILE A 509 18.13 5.90 5.89
CA ILE A 509 18.55 6.54 7.14
C ILE A 509 17.32 6.80 8.00
N HIS A 510 17.50 6.82 9.32
CA HIS A 510 16.41 7.17 10.22
C HIS A 510 16.02 8.64 10.01
N ARG A 511 14.71 8.89 9.98
CA ARG A 511 14.11 10.22 9.89
C ARG A 511 12.98 10.27 10.91
N GLU A 512 12.89 11.35 11.68
CA GLU A 512 11.77 11.54 12.59
C GLU A 512 10.49 11.91 11.81
N PRO A 513 9.33 11.38 12.24
CA PRO A 513 8.02 11.80 11.72
C PRO A 513 7.80 13.31 11.82
N ILE A 514 6.91 13.85 10.99
CA ILE A 514 6.53 15.27 11.05
C ILE A 514 5.94 15.62 12.42
N TYR A 515 5.04 14.76 12.90
CA TYR A 515 4.47 14.83 14.24
C TYR A 515 5.13 13.76 15.13
N THR A 516 5.97 14.20 16.06
CA THR A 516 6.71 13.32 16.96
C THR A 516 6.74 13.90 18.38
N PRO A 517 6.64 13.07 19.44
CA PRO A 517 6.88 13.52 20.80
C PRO A 517 8.39 13.73 21.10
N ARG A 518 9.30 13.18 20.27
CA ARG A 518 10.76 13.28 20.44
C ARG A 518 11.34 14.49 19.72
N LYS A 519 11.01 15.69 20.21
CA LYS A 519 11.47 16.96 19.61
C LYS A 519 12.99 17.13 19.56
N ASP A 520 13.70 16.47 20.49
CA ASP A 520 15.15 16.39 20.55
C ASP A 520 15.78 15.69 19.32
N LEU A 521 15.04 14.78 18.67
CA LEU A 521 15.54 14.02 17.53
C LEU A 521 15.34 14.73 16.18
N ILE A 522 14.51 15.77 16.10
CA ILE A 522 14.13 16.44 14.84
C ILE A 522 15.32 17.06 14.10
N ASP A 523 16.33 17.57 14.82
CA ASP A 523 17.51 18.18 14.19
C ASP A 523 18.53 17.13 13.78
N LYS A 524 18.65 16.06 14.55
CA LYS A 524 19.58 14.96 14.30
C LYS A 524 19.10 14.06 13.15
N TYR A 525 17.79 13.86 13.05
CA TYR A 525 17.15 12.98 12.07
C TYR A 525 15.97 13.70 11.40
N PRO A 526 16.24 14.73 10.59
CA PRO A 526 15.20 15.52 9.95
C PRO A 526 14.37 14.69 8.95
N THR A 527 13.08 15.01 8.81
CA THR A 527 12.30 14.56 7.65
C THR A 527 12.80 15.18 6.35
N TYR A 528 12.27 14.77 5.19
CA TYR A 528 12.68 15.28 3.89
C TYR A 528 12.37 16.77 3.70
N ASP A 529 13.34 17.50 3.14
CA ASP A 529 13.15 18.85 2.61
C ASP A 529 12.18 18.85 1.43
N GLU A 530 11.45 19.94 1.25
CA GLU A 530 10.47 20.11 0.17
C GLU A 530 11.12 19.97 -1.21
N SER A 531 12.40 20.35 -1.36
CA SER A 531 13.15 20.23 -2.62
C SER A 531 13.21 18.80 -3.16
N VAL A 532 13.14 17.79 -2.29
CA VAL A 532 13.18 16.37 -2.66
C VAL A 532 11.93 15.96 -3.46
N TYR A 533 10.79 16.59 -3.16
CA TYR A 533 9.51 16.36 -3.83
C TYR A 533 9.39 17.13 -5.16
N GLY A 534 10.19 18.18 -5.34
CA GLY A 534 10.04 19.15 -6.42
C GLY A 534 8.85 20.08 -6.21
N LYS A 535 8.49 20.87 -7.23
CA LYS A 535 7.34 21.79 -7.15
C LYS A 535 6.01 21.02 -6.92
N TYR A 536 5.84 19.92 -7.62
CA TYR A 536 4.67 19.05 -7.51
C TYR A 536 5.09 17.59 -7.43
N HIS A 537 4.57 16.87 -6.45
CA HIS A 537 4.66 15.44 -6.32
C HIS A 537 3.26 14.86 -6.54
N TYR A 538 3.06 14.10 -7.63
CA TYR A 538 1.74 13.60 -8.04
C TYR A 538 0.67 14.71 -8.05
N ARG A 539 0.96 15.79 -8.79
CA ARG A 539 0.08 16.95 -9.03
C ARG A 539 -0.09 17.94 -7.89
N VAL A 540 0.45 17.69 -6.69
CA VAL A 540 0.28 18.58 -5.53
C VAL A 540 1.62 18.95 -4.90
N PRO A 541 1.77 20.14 -4.28
CA PRO A 541 2.90 20.42 -3.42
C PRO A 541 2.83 19.57 -2.15
N ILE A 542 3.99 19.24 -1.59
CA ILE A 542 4.11 18.53 -0.32
C ILE A 542 4.88 19.42 0.65
N LEU A 543 4.29 19.63 1.83
CA LEU A 543 4.91 20.33 2.95
C LEU A 543 5.36 19.27 3.95
N SER A 544 6.66 19.24 4.24
CA SER A 544 7.28 18.16 5.03
C SER A 544 8.15 18.77 6.12
N ARG A 545 9.39 19.18 5.79
CA ARG A 545 10.33 19.78 6.74
C ARG A 545 9.84 21.10 7.31
N ILE A 546 9.22 21.95 6.50
CA ILE A 546 8.63 23.23 6.94
C ILE A 546 7.59 22.98 8.03
N LEU A 547 6.69 22.02 7.81
CA LEU A 547 5.67 21.69 8.79
C LEU A 547 6.28 21.10 10.07
N GLN A 548 7.27 20.20 9.93
CA GLN A 548 7.99 19.64 11.08
C GLN A 548 8.66 20.74 11.92
N GLN A 549 9.31 21.71 11.28
CA GLN A 549 9.98 22.82 11.96
C GLN A 549 8.99 23.82 12.58
N ALA A 550 7.88 24.13 11.90
CA ALA A 550 6.83 24.97 12.44
C ALA A 550 6.25 24.34 13.72
N CYS A 551 5.98 23.04 13.72
CA CYS A 551 5.49 22.30 14.88
C CYS A 551 6.50 22.27 16.03
N LYS A 552 7.80 22.15 15.73
CA LYS A 552 8.86 22.22 16.73
C LYS A 552 8.96 23.60 17.36
N LYS A 553 8.92 24.68 16.57
CA LYS A 553 9.06 26.08 17.01
C LYS A 553 8.00 26.46 18.05
N VAL A 554 6.79 25.93 17.90
CA VAL A 554 5.65 26.19 18.80
C VAL A 554 5.49 25.13 19.89
N ASN A 555 6.42 24.18 19.99
CA ASN A 555 6.31 23.03 20.90
C ASN A 555 4.95 22.31 20.81
N LEU A 556 4.50 21.99 19.60
CA LEU A 556 3.17 21.39 19.38
C LEU A 556 2.93 20.12 20.22
N ALA A 557 3.99 19.32 20.47
CA ALA A 557 3.92 18.12 21.30
C ALA A 557 3.57 18.39 22.77
N ASP A 558 3.77 19.61 23.28
CA ASP A 558 3.39 19.95 24.65
C ASP A 558 1.86 20.02 24.79
N HIS A 559 1.12 20.29 23.70
CA HIS A 559 -0.35 20.20 23.64
C HIS A 559 -0.88 18.80 23.32
N PHE A 560 -0.05 17.94 22.71
CA PHE A 560 -0.39 16.59 22.28
C PHE A 560 0.74 15.63 22.67
N PRO A 561 0.85 15.28 23.97
CA PRO A 561 2.06 14.64 24.50
C PRO A 561 2.18 13.15 24.18
N LEU A 562 1.09 12.49 23.77
CA LEU A 562 1.08 11.05 23.50
C LEU A 562 1.41 10.79 22.04
N ALA A 563 2.22 9.77 21.76
CA ALA A 563 2.29 9.19 20.43
C ALA A 563 0.96 8.49 20.10
N TRP A 564 0.61 8.41 18.82
CA TRP A 564 -0.48 7.55 18.40
C TRP A 564 -0.22 6.83 17.09
N THR A 565 -0.91 5.72 16.91
CA THR A 565 -0.83 4.91 15.68
C THR A 565 -2.15 4.21 15.39
N SER A 566 -2.36 3.84 14.12
CA SER A 566 -3.56 3.12 13.68
C SER A 566 -3.25 1.74 13.14
N GLY A 567 -4.21 0.82 13.21
CA GLY A 567 -4.04 -0.50 12.64
C GLY A 567 -5.33 -1.28 12.47
N ARG A 568 -5.17 -2.59 12.25
CA ARG A 568 -6.30 -3.50 12.06
C ARG A 568 -6.60 -4.29 13.33
N GLN A 569 -7.83 -4.75 13.43
CA GLN A 569 -8.25 -5.85 14.28
C GLN A 569 -8.67 -7.06 13.43
N VAL A 570 -9.05 -8.16 14.06
CA VAL A 570 -9.33 -9.42 13.35
C VAL A 570 -10.77 -9.46 12.81
N GLU A 571 -11.70 -8.89 13.57
CA GLU A 571 -13.15 -8.97 13.38
C GLU A 571 -13.64 -8.12 12.20
N HIS A 572 -12.83 -7.16 11.74
CA HIS A 572 -13.19 -6.24 10.65
C HIS A 572 -12.13 -6.18 9.55
N GLN A 573 -12.60 -6.03 8.30
CA GLN A 573 -11.76 -5.99 7.12
C GLN A 573 -11.92 -4.67 6.36
N GLY A 574 -10.83 -4.12 5.81
CA GLY A 574 -10.84 -2.85 5.07
C GLY A 574 -11.34 -1.71 5.95
N GLY A 575 -12.11 -0.76 5.39
CA GLY A 575 -12.84 0.24 6.19
C GLY A 575 -14.19 -0.26 6.75
N GLY A 576 -14.38 -1.58 6.79
CA GLY A 576 -15.43 -2.24 7.58
C GLY A 576 -16.82 -2.31 6.97
N ALA A 577 -17.10 -1.72 5.80
CA ALA A 577 -18.45 -1.72 5.20
C ALA A 577 -19.10 -3.14 5.16
N LYS A 578 -18.37 -4.12 4.59
CA LYS A 578 -18.81 -5.52 4.54
C LYS A 578 -18.94 -6.18 5.93
N THR A 579 -17.96 -5.98 6.80
CA THR A 579 -17.89 -6.71 8.08
C THR A 579 -18.80 -6.13 9.15
N ARG A 580 -19.06 -4.82 9.13
CA ARG A 580 -20.03 -4.15 10.01
C ARG A 580 -21.47 -4.39 9.56
N ALA A 581 -21.67 -4.82 8.31
CA ALA A 581 -22.93 -5.35 7.79
C ALA A 581 -23.13 -6.85 8.07
N ASN A 582 -22.23 -7.51 8.83
CA ASN A 582 -22.39 -8.90 9.26
C ASN A 582 -22.70 -8.93 10.77
N LYS A 583 -23.86 -9.49 11.15
CA LYS A 583 -24.32 -9.52 12.55
C LYS A 583 -23.33 -10.18 13.51
N ILE A 584 -22.72 -11.30 13.12
CA ILE A 584 -21.81 -12.06 13.97
C ILE A 584 -20.52 -11.26 14.20
N LEU A 585 -19.95 -10.68 13.15
CA LEU A 585 -18.74 -9.88 13.28
C LEU A 585 -18.98 -8.56 14.04
N ALA A 586 -20.16 -7.96 13.86
CA ALA A 586 -20.59 -6.79 14.62
C ALA A 586 -20.77 -7.11 16.11
N GLU A 587 -21.32 -8.28 16.46
CA GLU A 587 -21.45 -8.74 17.84
C GLU A 587 -20.08 -8.97 18.50
N LEU A 588 -19.12 -9.54 17.78
CA LEU A 588 -17.77 -9.82 18.32
C LEU A 588 -16.99 -8.54 18.64
N GLN A 589 -17.19 -7.45 17.90
CA GLN A 589 -16.53 -6.18 18.16
C GLN A 589 -17.45 -5.00 17.83
N PRO A 590 -18.34 -4.63 18.76
CA PRO A 590 -19.42 -3.69 18.47
C PRO A 590 -19.00 -2.22 18.49
N GLU A 591 -17.98 -1.89 19.27
CA GLU A 591 -17.62 -0.51 19.58
C GLU A 591 -16.27 -0.15 18.97
N MET A 592 -16.19 1.06 18.38
CA MET A 592 -14.93 1.72 18.08
C MET A 592 -14.24 2.07 19.41
N TYR A 593 -12.91 1.89 19.49
CA TYR A 593 -12.17 2.07 20.74
C TYR A 593 -10.78 2.70 20.55
N ALA A 594 -10.23 3.24 21.63
CA ALA A 594 -8.82 3.62 21.77
C ALA A 594 -8.14 2.76 22.82
N GLU A 595 -7.03 2.10 22.48
CA GLU A 595 -6.18 1.45 23.50
C GLU A 595 -5.35 2.52 24.20
N VAL A 596 -5.45 2.57 25.52
CA VAL A 596 -4.75 3.53 26.39
C VAL A 596 -4.06 2.76 27.52
N ASN A 597 -2.81 3.10 27.82
CA ASN A 597 -2.09 2.46 28.91
C ASN A 597 -2.74 2.80 30.27
N PRO A 598 -2.76 1.88 31.27
CA PRO A 598 -3.33 2.17 32.59
C PRO A 598 -2.74 3.39 33.28
N LYS A 599 -1.44 3.67 33.11
CA LYS A 599 -0.80 4.86 33.66
C LYS A 599 -1.36 6.13 33.01
N ASP A 600 -1.38 6.19 31.68
CA ASP A 600 -1.86 7.37 30.96
C ASP A 600 -3.36 7.61 31.19
N ALA A 601 -4.14 6.53 31.32
CA ALA A 601 -5.56 6.59 31.67
C ALA A 601 -5.76 7.16 33.09
N ALA A 602 -5.00 6.67 34.08
CA ALA A 602 -5.07 7.17 35.46
C ALA A 602 -4.67 8.66 35.56
N ASP A 603 -3.60 9.08 34.87
CA ASP A 603 -3.16 10.48 34.82
C ASP A 603 -4.24 11.43 34.24
N ARG A 604 -5.18 10.88 33.47
CA ARG A 604 -6.28 11.60 32.80
C ARG A 604 -7.66 11.30 33.40
N GLY A 605 -7.71 10.54 34.50
CA GLY A 605 -8.97 10.13 35.14
C GLY A 605 -9.90 9.30 34.24
N ILE A 606 -9.36 8.55 33.28
CA ILE A 606 -10.11 7.71 32.33
C ILE A 606 -10.23 6.29 32.91
N GLU A 607 -11.44 5.75 32.91
CA GLU A 607 -11.73 4.34 33.24
C GLU A 607 -11.95 3.50 31.98
N ASP A 608 -11.84 2.18 32.09
CA ASP A 608 -12.14 1.27 30.98
C ASP A 608 -13.62 1.38 30.57
N GLY A 609 -13.90 1.45 29.27
CA GLY A 609 -15.25 1.61 28.73
C GLY A 609 -15.82 3.03 28.77
N ASP A 610 -15.08 4.01 29.30
CA ASP A 610 -15.46 5.43 29.23
C ASP A 610 -15.59 5.89 27.78
N LEU A 611 -16.50 6.84 27.54
CA LEU A 611 -16.54 7.54 26.26
C LEU A 611 -15.47 8.63 26.27
N VAL A 612 -14.49 8.51 25.38
CA VAL A 612 -13.35 9.41 25.26
C VAL A 612 -13.32 10.08 23.90
N VAL A 613 -12.57 11.17 23.82
CA VAL A 613 -12.14 11.78 22.55
C VAL A 613 -10.63 11.70 22.45
N VAL A 614 -10.15 11.16 21.34
CA VAL A 614 -8.75 11.30 20.92
C VAL A 614 -8.65 12.52 20.02
N VAL A 615 -7.82 13.48 20.43
CA VAL A 615 -7.61 14.72 19.69
C VAL A 615 -6.21 14.76 19.09
N THR A 616 -6.13 15.15 17.82
CA THR A 616 -4.85 15.29 17.12
C THR A 616 -4.74 16.64 16.43
N PRO A 617 -3.52 17.15 16.19
CA PRO A 617 -3.33 18.41 15.50
C PRO A 617 -3.70 18.37 14.02
N ARG A 618 -4.19 17.24 13.48
CA ARG A 618 -4.58 17.14 12.08
C ARG A 618 -5.64 18.20 11.74
N GLY A 619 -5.36 18.98 10.71
CA GLY A 619 -6.19 20.04 10.13
C GLY A 619 -5.76 21.44 10.54
N LEU A 620 -4.90 21.58 11.55
CA LEU A 620 -4.30 22.87 11.91
C LEU A 620 -3.46 23.42 10.75
N GLU A 621 -2.85 22.55 9.94
CA GLU A 621 -2.09 22.92 8.73
C GLU A 621 -2.95 23.50 7.60
N TYR A 622 -4.29 23.40 7.71
CA TYR A 622 -5.23 23.98 6.76
C TYR A 622 -6.00 25.16 7.35
N GLY A 623 -5.80 25.48 8.64
CA GLY A 623 -6.51 26.56 9.36
C GLY A 623 -7.85 26.11 9.95
N ALA A 624 -8.00 24.81 10.21
CA ALA A 624 -9.19 24.22 10.81
C ALA A 624 -8.95 23.84 12.28
N ASP A 625 -10.00 23.52 13.04
CA ASP A 625 -9.88 23.04 14.44
C ASP A 625 -9.12 21.71 14.54
N VAL A 626 -8.91 21.18 15.75
CA VAL A 626 -8.28 19.86 15.93
C VAL A 626 -9.16 18.73 15.39
N ALA A 627 -8.54 17.67 14.91
CA ALA A 627 -9.26 16.45 14.57
C ALA A 627 -9.71 15.73 15.84
N LYS A 628 -10.94 15.21 15.84
CA LYS A 628 -11.55 14.49 16.96
C LYS A 628 -12.02 13.10 16.53
N VAL A 629 -11.63 12.07 17.29
CA VAL A 629 -12.17 10.71 17.14
C VAL A 629 -12.82 10.34 18.47
N VAL A 630 -14.15 10.19 18.47
CA VAL A 630 -14.93 9.82 19.64
C VAL A 630 -15.11 8.31 19.67
N CYS A 631 -14.70 7.67 20.76
CA CYS A 631 -14.69 6.22 20.88
C CYS A 631 -14.66 5.76 22.35
N LYS A 632 -14.74 4.45 22.57
CA LYS A 632 -14.61 3.86 23.90
C LYS A 632 -13.14 3.76 24.32
N ALA A 633 -12.84 4.06 25.58
CA ALA A 633 -11.55 3.72 26.14
C ALA A 633 -11.44 2.21 26.32
N ARG A 634 -10.31 1.64 25.89
CA ARG A 634 -9.87 0.29 26.22
C ARG A 634 -8.58 0.41 27.01
N VAL A 635 -8.66 0.38 28.33
CA VAL A 635 -7.51 0.55 29.22
C VAL A 635 -6.74 -0.77 29.29
N THR A 636 -5.51 -0.80 28.77
CA THR A 636 -4.77 -2.05 28.56
C THR A 636 -3.26 -1.87 28.56
N ASN A 637 -2.54 -2.86 29.10
CA ASN A 637 -1.07 -2.93 29.02
C ASN A 637 -0.55 -3.34 27.62
N ALA A 638 -1.44 -3.57 26.66
CA ALA A 638 -1.04 -3.91 25.29
C ALA A 638 -0.31 -2.74 24.59
N VAL A 639 -0.57 -1.51 25.01
CA VAL A 639 0.19 -0.33 24.58
C VAL A 639 1.12 0.13 25.73
N PRO A 640 2.37 0.54 25.44
CA PRO A 640 3.26 1.09 26.45
C PRO A 640 2.78 2.50 26.87
N PRO A 641 3.23 3.02 28.04
CA PRO A 641 2.98 4.41 28.41
C PRO A 641 3.44 5.37 27.32
N GLY A 642 2.64 6.39 27.05
CA GLY A 642 2.87 7.38 26.00
C GLY A 642 2.38 6.99 24.60
N LEU A 643 1.73 5.83 24.41
CA LEU A 643 1.19 5.40 23.12
C LEU A 643 -0.32 5.15 23.17
N VAL A 644 -1.06 5.74 22.23
CA VAL A 644 -2.48 5.44 21.97
C VAL A 644 -2.63 4.68 20.64
N PHE A 645 -3.51 3.69 20.61
CA PHE A 645 -3.83 2.98 19.37
C PHE A 645 -5.31 3.08 18.99
N LEU A 646 -5.57 3.27 17.69
CA LEU A 646 -6.92 3.33 17.12
C LEU A 646 -7.09 2.36 15.93
N PRO A 647 -8.08 1.46 15.92
CA PRO A 647 -8.45 0.71 14.73
C PRO A 647 -9.25 1.58 13.74
N PHE A 648 -9.05 1.45 12.43
CA PHE A 648 -9.67 2.38 11.44
C PHE A 648 -10.98 1.88 10.78
N HIS A 649 -11.57 0.80 11.29
CA HIS A 649 -12.63 0.05 10.60
C HIS A 649 -14.05 0.64 10.67
N TRP A 650 -14.26 1.68 11.47
CA TRP A 650 -15.59 2.27 11.69
C TRP A 650 -15.86 3.45 10.76
N GLY A 651 -17.14 3.71 10.54
CA GLY A 651 -17.67 4.81 9.75
C GLY A 651 -19.18 4.95 10.00
N GLY A 652 -19.78 6.02 9.48
CA GLY A 652 -21.17 6.39 9.78
C GLY A 652 -21.30 7.35 10.96
N TYR A 653 -20.18 7.69 11.61
CA TYR A 653 -20.04 8.87 12.46
C TYR A 653 -18.89 9.73 11.92
N PHE A 654 -18.91 11.01 12.26
CA PHE A 654 -17.82 11.93 11.99
C PHE A 654 -17.63 12.91 13.15
N GLN A 655 -16.50 12.78 13.85
CA GLN A 655 -16.15 13.57 15.04
C GLN A 655 -17.22 13.52 16.14
N GLY A 656 -17.82 12.35 16.35
CA GLY A 656 -18.86 12.11 17.36
C GLY A 656 -20.30 12.34 16.88
N GLU A 657 -20.50 12.95 15.72
CA GLU A 657 -21.84 13.12 15.13
C GLU A 657 -22.24 11.89 14.32
N SER A 658 -23.46 11.40 14.52
CA SER A 658 -23.99 10.26 13.76
C SER A 658 -24.57 10.71 12.43
N TYR A 659 -24.25 9.97 11.36
CA TYR A 659 -24.81 10.13 10.01
C TYR A 659 -25.60 8.90 9.56
N LEU A 660 -26.04 8.07 10.52
CA LEU A 660 -26.78 6.84 10.22
C LEU A 660 -28.16 7.08 9.59
N ASP A 661 -28.75 8.24 9.84
CA ASP A 661 -30.01 8.71 9.25
C ASP A 661 -29.91 8.99 7.75
N ARG A 662 -28.68 9.15 7.21
CA ARG A 662 -28.42 9.42 5.80
C ARG A 662 -28.23 8.15 4.96
N PHE A 663 -28.18 6.98 5.58
CA PHE A 663 -28.14 5.71 4.85
C PHE A 663 -29.54 5.39 4.29
N PRO A 664 -29.65 4.89 3.05
CA PRO A 664 -30.93 4.51 2.48
C PRO A 664 -31.65 3.46 3.33
N VAL A 665 -32.88 3.78 3.74
CA VAL A 665 -33.81 2.83 4.36
C VAL A 665 -35.07 2.84 3.52
N ILE A 666 -35.36 1.70 2.88
CA ILE A 666 -36.59 1.48 2.13
C ILE A 666 -37.41 0.39 2.82
N LYS A 667 -38.69 0.24 2.43
CA LYS A 667 -39.65 -0.65 3.09
C LYS A 667 -39.11 -2.06 3.39
N ASP A 668 -38.35 -2.61 2.43
CA ASP A 668 -37.90 -4.00 2.48
C ASP A 668 -36.37 -4.13 2.68
N MET A 669 -35.65 -3.01 2.92
CA MET A 669 -34.19 -3.02 3.09
C MET A 669 -33.69 -1.85 3.97
N ASP A 670 -32.92 -2.19 5.00
CA ASP A 670 -32.16 -1.25 5.82
C ASP A 670 -30.67 -1.40 5.49
N THR A 671 -30.06 -0.36 4.93
CA THR A 671 -28.65 -0.39 4.52
C THR A 671 -27.68 0.10 5.60
N ARG A 672 -28.19 0.51 6.77
CA ARG A 672 -27.33 0.93 7.88
C ARG A 672 -26.46 -0.23 8.35
N PRO A 673 -25.18 0.01 8.68
CA PRO A 673 -24.34 -1.01 9.28
C PRO A 673 -24.87 -1.35 10.69
N TYR A 674 -24.69 -2.61 11.14
CA TYR A 674 -25.09 -3.03 12.49
C TYR A 674 -24.32 -2.30 13.58
N VAL A 675 -23.06 -1.93 13.30
CA VAL A 675 -22.19 -1.16 14.19
C VAL A 675 -21.54 0.00 13.45
N ALA A 676 -21.41 1.13 14.13
CA ALA A 676 -20.92 2.38 13.57
C ALA A 676 -20.11 3.17 14.60
N GLY A 677 -19.33 4.13 14.12
CA GLY A 677 -18.43 4.93 14.94
C GLY A 677 -17.51 5.76 14.08
N ASP A 678 -16.68 6.58 14.73
CA ASP A 678 -15.69 7.39 14.03
C ASP A 678 -14.59 6.51 13.43
N SER A 679 -14.08 6.89 12.26
CA SER A 679 -12.86 6.29 11.74
C SER A 679 -11.63 6.93 12.40
N ALA A 680 -10.66 6.10 12.79
CA ALA A 680 -9.33 6.58 13.21
C ALA A 680 -8.65 7.49 12.16
N ASN A 681 -9.00 7.34 10.88
CA ASN A 681 -8.35 8.10 9.82
C ASN A 681 -8.77 9.58 9.74
N ILE A 682 -9.71 10.03 10.59
CA ILE A 682 -9.93 11.45 10.90
C ILE A 682 -8.66 12.06 11.52
N ALA A 683 -7.95 11.29 12.35
CA ALA A 683 -6.81 11.73 13.14
C ALA A 683 -5.45 11.71 12.40
N ASN A 684 -5.39 11.11 11.20
CA ASN A 684 -4.15 10.84 10.45
C ASN A 684 -3.26 12.07 10.27
N CYS A 685 -1.95 11.89 10.42
CA CYS A 685 -0.99 12.98 10.37
C CYS A 685 -0.67 13.43 8.93
N PRO A 686 -0.26 14.68 8.74
CA PRO A 686 0.31 15.14 7.48
C PRO A 686 1.65 14.46 7.28
N GLY A 687 1.80 13.80 6.14
CA GLY A 687 3.00 13.07 5.79
C GLY A 687 2.74 12.11 4.65
N TRP A 688 3.64 12.10 3.67
CA TRP A 688 3.51 11.26 2.49
C TRP A 688 4.86 10.71 2.08
N ASP A 689 4.91 9.41 1.77
CA ASP A 689 6.11 8.75 1.29
C ASP A 689 6.67 9.44 0.05
N VAL A 690 7.97 9.72 0.06
CA VAL A 690 8.64 10.51 -0.99
C VAL A 690 8.68 9.86 -2.37
N GLU A 691 8.43 8.55 -2.46
CA GLU A 691 8.43 7.80 -3.73
C GLU A 691 7.00 7.57 -4.26
N THR A 692 6.09 7.23 -3.35
CA THR A 692 4.76 6.70 -3.67
C THR A 692 3.61 7.64 -3.30
N GLN A 693 3.86 8.69 -2.51
CA GLN A 693 2.85 9.51 -1.84
C GLN A 693 1.90 8.69 -0.96
N MET A 694 2.35 7.56 -0.43
CA MET A 694 1.61 6.80 0.58
C MET A 694 1.49 7.63 1.86
N GLN A 695 0.27 7.79 2.34
CA GLN A 695 -0.05 8.56 3.55
C GLN A 695 0.58 8.00 4.84
N ASN A 696 1.00 8.90 5.74
CA ASN A 696 1.37 8.55 7.11
C ASN A 696 0.12 8.31 7.97
N THR A 697 -0.02 7.09 8.48
CA THR A 697 -1.11 6.70 9.39
C THR A 697 -0.59 5.93 10.59
N LYS A 698 0.72 5.90 10.76
CA LYS A 698 1.40 5.01 11.72
C LYS A 698 2.22 5.75 12.75
N SER A 699 2.53 7.02 12.52
CA SER A 699 3.24 7.86 13.47
C SER A 699 2.56 9.22 13.56
N GLY A 700 2.40 9.69 14.80
CA GLY A 700 1.70 10.92 15.09
C GLY A 700 1.70 11.27 16.56
N ILE A 701 1.10 12.41 16.88
CA ILE A 701 0.86 12.85 18.26
C ILE A 701 -0.62 13.09 18.52
N CYS A 702 -1.05 12.88 19.76
CA CYS A 702 -2.42 13.07 20.20
C CYS A 702 -2.47 13.46 21.69
N ASP A 703 -3.68 13.76 22.14
CA ASP A 703 -4.06 13.61 23.55
C ASP A 703 -5.40 12.86 23.62
N VAL A 704 -5.71 12.32 24.79
CA VAL A 704 -6.96 11.60 25.06
C VAL A 704 -7.61 12.17 26.32
N MET A 705 -8.93 12.35 26.30
CA MET A 705 -9.67 12.86 27.44
C MET A 705 -11.11 12.34 27.45
N LYS A 706 -11.77 12.39 28.60
CA LYS A 706 -13.20 12.11 28.71
C LYS A 706 -13.99 13.02 27.78
N PHE A 707 -14.87 12.45 26.96
CA PHE A 707 -15.55 13.20 25.90
C PHE A 707 -16.35 14.39 26.44
N ARG A 708 -17.00 14.22 27.60
CA ARG A 708 -17.80 15.26 28.27
C ARG A 708 -16.96 16.41 28.83
N GLU A 709 -15.69 16.16 29.08
CA GLU A 709 -14.73 17.11 29.67
C GLU A 709 -13.88 17.80 28.60
N TYR A 710 -14.06 17.44 27.32
CA TYR A 710 -13.29 18.01 26.23
C TYR A 710 -13.33 19.54 26.22
N ARG A 711 -12.14 20.13 26.23
CA ARG A 711 -11.90 21.55 25.96
C ARG A 711 -10.72 21.66 24.99
N PRO A 712 -10.74 22.60 24.03
CA PRO A 712 -9.58 22.88 23.22
C PRO A 712 -8.36 23.19 24.11
N PRO A 713 -7.15 22.71 23.78
CA PRO A 713 -5.95 23.04 24.53
C PRO A 713 -5.74 24.56 24.64
N GLU A 714 -5.42 25.04 25.84
CA GLU A 714 -5.14 26.46 26.06
C GLU A 714 -3.95 26.92 25.21
N GLY A 715 -4.03 28.10 24.59
CA GLY A 715 -2.97 28.66 23.75
C GLY A 715 -2.85 28.06 22.34
N LEU A 716 -3.71 27.09 21.98
CA LEU A 716 -3.67 26.44 20.67
C LEU A 716 -3.92 27.40 19.49
N GLU A 717 -4.74 28.44 19.69
CA GLU A 717 -5.04 29.45 18.65
C GLU A 717 -3.77 30.12 18.13
N LYS A 718 -2.90 30.58 19.04
CA LYS A 718 -1.61 31.19 18.70
C LYS A 718 -0.67 30.20 18.00
N THR A 719 -0.69 28.94 18.44
CA THR A 719 0.06 27.85 17.80
C THR A 719 -0.41 27.63 16.35
N MET A 720 -1.72 27.67 16.11
CA MET A 720 -2.32 27.54 14.78
C MET A 720 -1.92 28.70 13.86
N GLU A 721 -1.97 29.95 14.34
CA GLU A 721 -1.58 31.13 13.57
C GLU A 721 -0.16 31.03 13.04
N ILE A 722 0.79 30.62 13.89
CA ILE A 722 2.20 30.48 13.51
C ILE A 722 2.39 29.38 12.46
N ILE A 723 1.74 28.22 12.65
CA ILE A 723 1.82 27.11 11.68
C ILE A 723 1.26 27.57 10.32
N MET A 724 0.12 28.26 10.33
CA MET A 724 -0.53 28.76 9.12
C MET A 724 0.28 29.81 8.38
N GLU A 725 0.98 30.68 9.11
CA GLU A 725 1.88 31.66 8.51
C GLU A 725 3.01 30.97 7.72
N GLU A 726 3.63 29.94 8.31
CA GLU A 726 4.69 29.16 7.64
C GLU A 726 4.15 28.37 6.43
N VAL A 727 2.94 27.79 6.54
CA VAL A 727 2.28 27.09 5.43
C VAL A 727 1.96 28.03 4.27
N SER A 728 1.33 29.19 4.53
CA SER A 728 0.95 30.15 3.49
C SER A 728 2.17 30.76 2.81
N LYS A 729 3.23 31.11 3.57
CA LYS A 729 4.50 31.59 3.00
C LYS A 729 5.05 30.63 1.94
N LYS A 730 4.96 29.32 2.20
CA LYS A 730 5.44 28.30 1.26
C LYS A 730 4.52 28.10 0.07
N LEU A 731 3.19 28.14 0.25
CA LEU A 731 2.25 27.94 -0.86
C LEU A 731 2.28 29.10 -1.87
N LYS A 732 2.62 30.32 -1.43
CA LYS A 732 2.73 31.52 -2.27
C LYS A 732 4.03 31.64 -3.08
N GLY A 733 5.12 31.01 -2.62
CA GLY A 733 6.46 31.07 -3.22
C GLY A 733 6.80 29.83 -4.04
#